data_AF-A0A8H8CJ24-F1
#
_entry.id   AF-A0A8H8CJ24-F1
#
_cell.length_a   1.000
_cell.length_b   1.000
_cell.length_c   1.000
_cell.angle_alpha   90.00
_cell.angle_beta   90.00
_cell.angle_gamma   90.00
#
_symmetry.space_group_name_H-M   'P 1'
#
loop_
_entity.id
_entity.type
_entity.pdbx_description
1 polymer ?
#
loop_
_entity_poly.entity_id
_entity_poly.type
_entity_poly.pdbx_seq_one_letter_code
_entity_poly.pdbx_strand_id
1 'polypeptide(L)'
;MAKGRKHAYGRPKPSLTIPRQKSVSRSPSASPSPTSASPLTPRTPADEGIEYFQSHPRPGDAPVPVYELCLDPDGGPSNALSYIRLPPAYTPYILRVSIQAGTPAAKNGVFKTNFPLDGGAFARDRYAKRKLPQEFSKPIKVDLPISHAGAFIYWVEYDGDDGKRVKGREGYFNIDPVLTIKARTPVLDKASLSVLPPGQGAVLQDKTVHLPLNGLSILTVVSKWMGPIDEWKKSFAEAKDRGYTMLHYTPLQERGESDSPYSIRNQHKYDASLFGKALSEEEGRKRVEEILKVAREDYGLLSLTDVVLNHTANDSPWLAEHPEAGFSPANTPHLAPALELDTAILDFSGSLEQKGIPTTISSEGDINAILGEFEKTVKDLNLWQYYVLDVVREKASVTAALSSGKVEAWSGPDIKGKNVAELAEIFKGANKIKGLGAFASRFGVGVDGATAAGFTQAAFADIKDTGALADAWGKIVDVINVPLYREWEEDTKIAIDHVRNRVKYTRLDEHGPKLGRITRENPLVEPYFTRLSPKPNADPLVYSLANNGWIWNADPLQNFALLPSKAYLRREVIVWGDCVKLRYGSQPSDNPWLWSHMTSYVTSLAQTFDGFRIDNCHSTPLEVGTRMLDAARVARPDLYVCAELFTGSEDMDLVFVRELGINSLIRESGNGWDPKELSRLLYRHGVGKPIGSMDGACMQSKEEIASPTGKGPIRTAVVIPLNGSQPHALLYDLTHDNESPLDKRSAEDALSTGALVAFSYCAVGSVKGFDDLYPKLLNLVKEKRKYELTGVCEKSGIAKVKRVLNELHLEMVLNGYEEGHVHQENDYIVLHRVQPVTQKGYLLVAHTAFSKGWKGRGNIDPIKLRRTKAKFILGASLNVLDGAIPDDPNLLKGLASKLEEMDPVVVPQGLDHEGPYAEIVVPEYFPPGSIMVFETQLQQHDSSLDAFCASGAQEAFSEVDLVDLNVILHRADVEERDATAGVFGTYDVPGLGKLVYCGLEGWMHSLRHIMRDLLLHEETLRIASNQGASFDTLRRLTAAVIDCQRSISHTRDLLASAERQLRYLHDQADRVRDLQDCLATLSRRIDNLAFTTSLSPAILSGLHARLDDILSSPLFSRSSTPDSLPDLEPSD
;
A
#
# COMPACT_ATOMS: atom_id res chain seq x y z
N MET A 1 -18.61 -71.82 16.49
CA MET A 1 -18.62 -72.89 17.53
C MET A 1 -19.33 -72.36 18.79
N ALA A 2 -19.45 -73.17 19.85
CA ALA A 2 -20.12 -72.86 21.13
C ALA A 2 -19.46 -71.70 21.92
N LYS A 3 -20.04 -71.04 22.95
CA LYS A 3 -21.40 -70.92 23.59
C LYS A 3 -21.35 -69.60 24.43
N GLY A 4 -22.33 -68.69 24.43
CA GLY A 4 -23.49 -68.64 25.36
C GLY A 4 -23.25 -67.72 26.58
N ARG A 5 -24.21 -67.07 27.26
CA ARG A 5 -25.69 -66.95 27.10
C ARG A 5 -26.26 -65.84 28.05
N LYS A 6 -27.54 -65.43 27.86
CA LYS A 6 -28.41 -64.52 28.70
C LYS A 6 -28.19 -63.01 28.50
N HIS A 7 -29.15 -62.07 28.68
CA HIS A 7 -30.64 -61.98 28.56
C HIS A 7 -31.05 -60.49 28.74
N ALA A 8 -32.24 -59.95 28.38
CA ALA A 8 -33.15 -60.09 27.22
C ALA A 8 -34.36 -59.11 27.34
N TYR A 9 -34.98 -58.70 26.21
CA TYR A 9 -36.28 -57.96 26.08
C TYR A 9 -36.38 -56.51 26.64
N GLY A 10 -37.34 -55.65 26.26
CA GLY A 10 -38.35 -55.71 25.17
C GLY A 10 -39.49 -54.66 25.27
N ARG A 11 -39.61 -53.77 24.26
CA ARG A 11 -40.61 -52.69 24.01
C ARG A 11 -42.11 -53.07 24.18
N PRO A 12 -43.08 -52.13 24.45
CA PRO A 12 -43.50 -51.05 23.50
C PRO A 12 -44.02 -49.68 24.05
N LYS A 13 -44.48 -48.81 23.12
CA LYS A 13 -45.10 -47.44 23.24
C LYS A 13 -46.65 -47.52 23.46
N PRO A 14 -47.45 -46.43 23.70
CA PRO A 14 -47.33 -44.97 23.42
C PRO A 14 -47.56 -44.07 24.70
N SER A 15 -48.01 -42.79 24.75
CA SER A 15 -48.59 -41.79 23.80
C SER A 15 -48.24 -40.31 24.19
N LEU A 16 -49.15 -39.32 23.99
CA LEU A 16 -49.01 -37.89 24.35
C LEU A 16 -50.34 -37.26 24.83
N THR A 17 -50.25 -36.25 25.72
CA THR A 17 -51.23 -35.13 25.85
C THR A 17 -50.57 -33.87 26.45
N ILE A 18 -51.17 -32.68 26.29
CA ILE A 18 -50.56 -31.34 26.48
C ILE A 18 -51.59 -30.38 27.13
N PRO A 19 -51.25 -29.61 28.20
CA PRO A 19 -51.16 -28.14 28.08
C PRO A 19 -50.11 -27.47 29.02
N ARG A 20 -50.32 -26.19 29.39
CA ARG A 20 -49.53 -25.29 30.28
C ARG A 20 -50.37 -25.02 31.57
N GLN A 21 -49.99 -24.27 32.63
CA GLN A 21 -48.90 -23.28 32.90
C GLN A 21 -48.73 -23.01 34.43
N LYS A 22 -47.70 -22.23 34.82
CA LYS A 22 -47.48 -21.49 36.12
C LYS A 22 -46.81 -22.19 37.33
N SER A 23 -45.48 -22.14 37.34
CA SER A 23 -44.59 -21.54 38.39
C SER A 23 -44.81 -21.78 39.91
N VAL A 24 -43.88 -22.52 40.53
CA VAL A 24 -43.25 -22.24 41.86
C VAL A 24 -41.72 -22.52 41.72
N SER A 25 -40.88 -22.12 42.69
CA SER A 25 -39.44 -21.89 42.52
C SER A 25 -38.47 -22.85 43.28
N ARG A 26 -37.16 -22.65 43.03
CA ARG A 26 -35.95 -23.12 43.75
C ARG A 26 -35.30 -24.49 43.43
N SER A 27 -34.35 -24.41 42.48
CA SER A 27 -32.92 -24.80 42.67
C SER A 27 -32.57 -26.31 42.67
N PRO A 28 -31.28 -26.70 42.54
CA PRO A 28 -30.82 -27.14 41.21
C PRO A 28 -30.22 -28.56 41.17
N SER A 29 -30.47 -29.29 40.09
CA SER A 29 -29.89 -30.62 39.82
C SER A 29 -28.72 -30.54 38.82
N ALA A 30 -27.83 -31.55 38.88
CA ALA A 30 -26.58 -31.56 38.12
C ALA A 30 -26.74 -32.01 36.64
N SER A 31 -25.96 -31.36 35.77
CA SER A 31 -25.40 -31.85 34.50
C SER A 31 -26.18 -32.88 33.65
N PRO A 32 -26.85 -32.44 32.58
CA PRO A 32 -27.04 -33.22 31.35
C PRO A 32 -25.87 -33.03 30.37
N SER A 33 -25.68 -34.01 29.47
CA SER A 33 -24.65 -34.03 28.42
C SER A 33 -24.80 -32.93 27.35
N PRO A 34 -23.72 -32.45 26.72
CA PRO A 34 -23.79 -31.45 25.65
C PRO A 34 -24.44 -32.04 24.39
N THR A 35 -25.55 -31.44 23.96
CA THR A 35 -26.15 -31.73 22.64
C THR A 35 -25.34 -31.05 21.54
N SER A 36 -24.66 -31.85 20.72
CA SER A 36 -23.88 -31.38 19.57
C SER A 36 -24.77 -30.86 18.43
N ALA A 37 -25.15 -29.59 18.50
CA ALA A 37 -25.65 -28.86 17.33
C ALA A 37 -24.47 -28.60 16.38
N SER A 38 -24.34 -29.43 15.34
CA SER A 38 -23.33 -29.22 14.30
C SER A 38 -23.71 -28.01 13.44
N PRO A 39 -22.77 -27.08 13.15
CA PRO A 39 -23.01 -26.02 12.17
C PRO A 39 -23.38 -26.60 10.80
N LEU A 40 -24.28 -25.93 10.07
CA LEU A 40 -24.70 -26.30 8.71
C LEU A 40 -23.77 -25.71 7.61
N THR A 41 -22.61 -25.20 8.01
CA THR A 41 -21.60 -24.57 7.15
C THR A 41 -20.20 -25.00 7.59
N PRO A 42 -19.18 -24.94 6.72
CA PRO A 42 -17.79 -25.02 7.14
C PRO A 42 -17.50 -23.98 8.24
N ARG A 43 -16.67 -24.36 9.22
CA ARG A 43 -16.16 -23.44 10.25
C ARG A 43 -15.21 -22.44 9.59
N THR A 44 -15.32 -21.16 9.94
CA THR A 44 -14.46 -20.09 9.41
C THR A 44 -13.49 -19.56 10.49
N PRO A 45 -12.42 -18.83 10.11
CA PRO A 45 -11.51 -18.21 11.08
C PRO A 45 -12.21 -17.26 12.06
N ALA A 46 -13.32 -16.63 11.66
CA ALA A 46 -14.15 -15.82 12.54
C ALA A 46 -14.81 -16.64 13.66
N ASP A 47 -15.25 -17.87 13.36
CA ASP A 47 -15.81 -18.80 14.34
C ASP A 47 -14.73 -19.26 15.34
N GLU A 48 -13.48 -19.39 14.89
CA GLU A 48 -12.33 -19.77 15.73
C GLU A 48 -11.91 -18.63 16.67
N GLY A 49 -11.94 -17.38 16.20
CA GLY A 49 -11.81 -16.20 17.05
C GLY A 49 -12.88 -16.15 18.15
N ILE A 50 -14.14 -16.42 17.79
CA ILE A 50 -15.26 -16.50 18.74
C ILE A 50 -15.07 -17.62 19.76
N GLU A 51 -14.56 -18.79 19.35
CA GLU A 51 -14.22 -19.90 20.25
C GLU A 51 -13.08 -19.52 21.21
N TYR A 52 -12.02 -18.87 20.72
CA TYR A 52 -10.89 -18.44 21.56
C TYR A 52 -11.34 -17.53 22.71
N PHE A 53 -12.15 -16.50 22.42
CA PHE A 53 -12.67 -15.59 23.45
C PHE A 53 -13.74 -16.20 24.37
N GLN A 54 -14.38 -17.31 23.96
CA GLN A 54 -15.27 -18.09 24.84
C GLN A 54 -14.52 -19.14 25.67
N SER A 55 -13.31 -19.56 25.25
CA SER A 55 -12.49 -20.53 25.96
C SER A 55 -11.84 -19.95 27.22
N HIS A 56 -11.67 -20.81 28.24
CA HIS A 56 -10.99 -20.43 29.48
C HIS A 56 -9.49 -20.16 29.22
N PRO A 57 -8.84 -19.24 29.96
CA PRO A 57 -7.42 -18.97 29.77
C PRO A 57 -6.59 -20.15 30.28
N ARG A 58 -5.42 -20.37 29.68
CA ARG A 58 -4.45 -21.37 30.17
C ARG A 58 -3.52 -20.74 31.20
N PRO A 59 -3.00 -21.50 32.18
CA PRO A 59 -1.98 -20.98 33.09
C PRO A 59 -0.74 -20.52 32.30
N GLY A 60 -0.44 -19.22 32.35
CA GLY A 60 0.65 -18.61 31.58
C GLY A 60 0.26 -18.01 30.22
N ASP A 61 -1.04 -17.92 29.88
CA ASP A 61 -1.49 -17.06 28.77
C ASP A 61 -0.99 -15.61 28.98
N ALA A 62 -0.45 -14.99 27.92
CA ALA A 62 -0.08 -13.58 27.94
C ALA A 62 -1.33 -12.66 27.93
N PRO A 63 -1.23 -11.40 28.40
CA PRO A 63 -2.31 -10.42 28.28
C PRO A 63 -2.74 -10.22 26.82
N VAL A 64 -4.04 -10.06 26.60
CA VAL A 64 -4.62 -9.85 25.27
C VAL A 64 -4.27 -8.43 24.75
N PRO A 65 -3.70 -8.28 23.55
CA PRO A 65 -3.54 -6.97 22.93
C PRO A 65 -4.91 -6.37 22.56
N VAL A 66 -5.15 -5.13 22.94
CA VAL A 66 -6.35 -4.35 22.58
C VAL A 66 -5.89 -3.09 21.86
N TYR A 67 -5.96 -3.09 20.53
CA TYR A 67 -5.66 -1.89 19.75
C TYR A 67 -6.86 -0.94 19.83
N GLU A 68 -6.70 0.25 20.40
CA GLU A 68 -7.80 1.19 20.62
C GLU A 68 -7.84 2.29 19.56
N LEU A 69 -9.02 2.42 18.93
CA LEU A 69 -9.35 3.33 17.84
C LEU A 69 -10.41 4.31 18.33
N CYS A 70 -9.96 5.46 18.83
CA CYS A 70 -10.83 6.54 19.29
C CYS A 70 -11.47 7.26 18.09
N LEU A 71 -12.78 7.49 18.14
CA LEU A 71 -13.54 8.18 17.09
C LEU A 71 -13.87 9.62 17.46
N ASP A 72 -13.98 10.46 16.43
CA ASP A 72 -14.43 11.85 16.54
C ASP A 72 -15.93 11.92 16.96
N PRO A 73 -16.46 13.08 17.39
CA PRO A 73 -17.84 13.22 17.87
C PRO A 73 -18.95 12.86 16.86
N ASP A 74 -18.66 12.81 15.56
CA ASP A 74 -19.58 12.32 14.51
C ASP A 74 -19.61 10.78 14.42
N GLY A 75 -18.79 10.07 15.21
CA GLY A 75 -18.69 8.61 15.16
C GLY A 75 -17.99 8.09 13.90
N GLY A 76 -17.20 8.94 13.24
CA GLY A 76 -16.21 8.54 12.25
C GLY A 76 -14.77 8.69 12.77
N PRO A 77 -13.77 8.16 12.06
CA PRO A 77 -12.38 8.41 12.39
C PRO A 77 -11.95 9.85 12.03
N SER A 78 -10.89 10.34 12.68
CA SER A 78 -10.12 11.48 12.19
C SER A 78 -9.38 11.12 10.88
N ASN A 79 -8.88 12.11 10.14
CA ASN A 79 -8.25 11.85 8.83
C ASN A 79 -7.06 10.88 8.93
N ALA A 80 -6.21 11.01 9.95
CA ALA A 80 -5.09 10.10 10.21
C ALA A 80 -5.54 8.68 10.59
N LEU A 81 -6.71 8.54 11.22
CA LEU A 81 -7.32 7.27 11.62
C LEU A 81 -8.25 6.67 10.56
N SER A 82 -8.40 7.32 9.38
CA SER A 82 -9.29 6.86 8.31
C SER A 82 -8.87 5.52 7.71
N TYR A 83 -7.59 5.18 7.83
CA TYR A 83 -7.03 3.87 7.52
C TYR A 83 -6.15 3.36 8.66
N ILE A 84 -6.39 2.12 9.07
CA ILE A 84 -5.60 1.37 10.05
C ILE A 84 -5.07 0.09 9.41
N ARG A 85 -3.79 -0.23 9.64
CA ARG A 85 -3.20 -1.54 9.35
C ARG A 85 -2.87 -2.24 10.66
N LEU A 86 -3.48 -3.39 10.88
CA LEU A 86 -3.27 -4.22 12.07
C LEU A 86 -2.33 -5.40 11.76
N PRO A 87 -1.53 -5.87 12.74
CA PRO A 87 -0.59 -6.97 12.55
C PRO A 87 -1.33 -8.32 12.33
N PRO A 88 -0.64 -9.37 11.82
CA PRO A 88 -1.25 -10.67 11.65
C PRO A 88 -1.77 -11.28 12.96
N ALA A 89 -2.92 -11.95 12.89
CA ALA A 89 -3.57 -12.57 14.04
C ALA A 89 -2.93 -13.93 14.44
N TYR A 90 -1.63 -13.94 14.73
CA TYR A 90 -0.89 -15.12 15.23
C TYR A 90 -1.54 -15.75 16.48
N THR A 91 -2.26 -14.95 17.26
CA THR A 91 -3.19 -15.36 18.30
C THR A 91 -4.31 -14.31 18.34
N PRO A 92 -5.59 -14.67 18.52
CA PRO A 92 -6.67 -13.69 18.44
C PRO A 92 -6.55 -12.58 19.48
N TYR A 93 -6.77 -11.35 19.03
CA TYR A 93 -6.62 -10.11 19.79
C TYR A 93 -7.86 -9.21 19.57
N ILE A 94 -7.88 -8.00 20.11
CA ILE A 94 -9.03 -7.09 19.97
C ILE A 94 -8.65 -5.82 19.22
N LEU A 95 -9.51 -5.41 18.28
CA LEU A 95 -9.62 -4.02 17.84
C LEU A 95 -10.79 -3.41 18.62
N ARG A 96 -10.52 -2.42 19.46
CA ARG A 96 -11.54 -1.65 20.16
C ARG A 96 -11.83 -0.38 19.40
N VAL A 97 -13.09 -0.15 19.08
CA VAL A 97 -13.58 1.17 18.65
C VAL A 97 -14.13 1.88 19.89
N SER A 98 -13.60 3.05 20.22
CA SER A 98 -14.06 3.83 21.38
C SER A 98 -14.58 5.21 20.99
N ILE A 99 -15.63 5.65 21.70
CA ILE A 99 -16.38 6.88 21.43
C ILE A 99 -16.61 7.58 22.77
N GLN A 100 -16.32 8.88 22.85
CA GLN A 100 -16.50 9.64 24.08
C GLN A 100 -17.99 9.74 24.47
N ALA A 101 -18.25 9.73 25.79
CA ALA A 101 -19.59 9.88 26.34
C ALA A 101 -20.20 11.23 25.97
N GLY A 102 -21.52 11.29 25.74
CA GLY A 102 -22.24 12.53 25.41
C GLY A 102 -22.07 13.03 23.97
N THR A 103 -21.24 12.39 23.13
CA THR A 103 -21.10 12.72 21.71
C THR A 103 -22.41 12.48 20.92
N PRO A 104 -22.65 13.23 19.83
CA PRO A 104 -23.78 12.98 18.92
C PRO A 104 -23.90 11.51 18.47
N ALA A 105 -22.78 10.85 18.20
CA ALA A 105 -22.69 9.44 17.83
C ALA A 105 -23.38 8.47 18.83
N ALA A 106 -23.48 8.83 20.12
CA ALA A 106 -24.15 8.01 21.14
C ALA A 106 -25.70 8.04 21.01
N LYS A 107 -26.27 9.07 20.37
CA LYS A 107 -27.71 9.34 20.30
C LYS A 107 -28.45 8.29 19.45
N ASN A 108 -28.91 7.22 20.12
CA ASN A 108 -29.36 5.97 19.51
C ASN A 108 -28.31 5.37 18.56
N GLY A 109 -27.03 5.48 18.92
CA GLY A 109 -25.92 5.02 18.09
C GLY A 109 -26.03 3.54 17.70
N VAL A 110 -25.64 3.22 16.47
CA VAL A 110 -25.46 1.85 15.97
C VAL A 110 -24.16 1.81 15.20
N PHE A 111 -23.18 1.09 15.73
CA PHE A 111 -21.96 0.72 15.03
C PHE A 111 -22.27 -0.36 13.99
N LYS A 112 -21.71 -0.22 12.80
CA LYS A 112 -21.78 -1.19 11.70
C LYS A 112 -20.38 -1.51 11.19
N THR A 113 -20.16 -2.75 10.79
CA THR A 113 -18.95 -3.19 10.10
C THR A 113 -19.25 -4.41 9.22
N ASN A 114 -18.48 -4.62 8.15
CA ASN A 114 -18.50 -5.87 7.38
C ASN A 114 -17.58 -6.95 7.97
N PHE A 115 -16.81 -6.66 9.01
CA PHE A 115 -16.08 -7.67 9.79
C PHE A 115 -17.09 -8.68 10.38
N PRO A 116 -16.86 -10.00 10.27
CA PRO A 116 -17.83 -11.04 10.67
C PRO A 116 -17.89 -11.24 12.21
N LEU A 117 -18.29 -10.18 12.93
CA LEU A 117 -18.54 -10.13 14.39
C LEU A 117 -19.45 -11.24 14.95
N ASP A 118 -20.28 -11.83 14.10
CA ASP A 118 -21.27 -12.87 14.42
C ASP A 118 -20.93 -14.23 13.78
N GLY A 119 -19.72 -14.39 13.23
CA GLY A 119 -19.23 -15.63 12.62
C GLY A 119 -19.65 -15.89 11.17
N GLY A 120 -19.21 -17.03 10.66
CA GLY A 120 -19.36 -17.45 9.27
C GLY A 120 -18.41 -16.74 8.30
N ALA A 121 -18.69 -16.84 7.00
CA ALA A 121 -17.84 -16.28 5.95
C ALA A 121 -18.01 -14.75 5.80
N PHE A 122 -16.92 -14.10 5.39
CA PHE A 122 -16.93 -12.70 4.96
C PHE A 122 -17.74 -12.51 3.67
N ALA A 123 -18.45 -11.40 3.57
CA ALA A 123 -19.01 -10.89 2.34
C ALA A 123 -19.06 -9.36 2.43
N ARG A 124 -18.55 -8.66 1.42
CA ARG A 124 -18.32 -7.20 1.43
C ARG A 124 -19.58 -6.37 1.73
N ASP A 125 -20.75 -6.91 1.40
CA ASP A 125 -22.09 -6.33 1.58
C ASP A 125 -22.84 -6.81 2.84
N ARG A 126 -22.28 -7.74 3.62
CA ARG A 126 -22.89 -8.30 4.85
C ARG A 126 -22.42 -7.54 6.09
N TYR A 127 -23.21 -6.55 6.51
CA TYR A 127 -22.88 -5.73 7.68
C TYR A 127 -23.45 -6.27 9.01
N ALA A 128 -22.54 -6.63 9.92
CA ALA A 128 -22.85 -6.82 11.33
C ALA A 128 -23.21 -5.49 12.01
N LYS A 129 -23.98 -5.55 13.10
CA LYS A 129 -24.50 -4.36 13.80
C LYS A 129 -24.38 -4.52 15.30
N ARG A 130 -24.03 -3.44 16.01
CA ARG A 130 -24.02 -3.35 17.48
C ARG A 130 -24.68 -2.03 17.89
N LYS A 131 -25.75 -2.09 18.70
CA LYS A 131 -26.36 -0.87 19.28
C LYS A 131 -25.46 -0.36 20.38
N LEU A 132 -25.15 0.94 20.36
CA LEU A 132 -24.35 1.59 21.40
C LEU A 132 -25.19 1.79 22.68
N PRO A 133 -24.60 1.63 23.87
CA PRO A 133 -25.27 1.91 25.14
C PRO A 133 -25.50 3.42 25.30
N GLN A 134 -26.66 3.79 25.85
CA GLN A 134 -26.97 5.19 26.21
C GLN A 134 -26.50 5.47 27.64
N GLU A 135 -25.18 5.40 27.84
CA GLU A 135 -24.55 5.64 29.13
C GLU A 135 -23.62 6.86 29.04
N PHE A 136 -23.92 7.89 29.84
CA PHE A 136 -23.16 9.16 29.85
C PHE A 136 -22.01 9.16 30.88
N SER A 137 -21.93 8.13 31.72
CA SER A 137 -20.97 7.98 32.83
C SER A 137 -19.61 7.37 32.45
N LYS A 138 -19.42 6.88 31.22
CA LYS A 138 -18.15 6.33 30.73
C LYS A 138 -18.10 6.28 29.20
N PRO A 139 -16.90 6.26 28.58
CA PRO A 139 -16.75 6.05 27.14
C PRO A 139 -17.44 4.77 26.66
N ILE A 140 -17.99 4.84 25.45
CA ILE A 140 -18.56 3.68 24.76
C ILE A 140 -17.40 2.92 24.12
N LYS A 141 -17.25 1.63 24.47
CA LYS A 141 -16.25 0.72 23.89
C LYS A 141 -16.96 -0.39 23.09
N VAL A 142 -16.51 -0.67 21.87
CA VAL A 142 -17.00 -1.74 21.00
C VAL A 142 -15.83 -2.61 20.56
N ASP A 143 -15.76 -3.82 21.09
CA ASP A 143 -14.59 -4.70 20.95
C ASP A 143 -14.82 -5.76 19.85
N LEU A 144 -13.98 -5.74 18.82
CA LEU A 144 -14.00 -6.66 17.68
C LEU A 144 -12.95 -7.78 17.91
N PRO A 145 -13.33 -9.07 17.99
CA PRO A 145 -12.40 -10.19 18.17
C PRO A 145 -11.65 -10.52 16.87
N ILE A 146 -10.49 -9.90 16.69
CA ILE A 146 -9.67 -10.07 15.48
C ILE A 146 -8.97 -11.43 15.50
N SER A 147 -9.05 -12.12 14.37
CA SER A 147 -8.77 -13.56 14.24
C SER A 147 -8.24 -13.99 12.87
N HIS A 148 -8.29 -13.10 11.87
CA HIS A 148 -7.93 -13.42 10.49
C HIS A 148 -7.64 -12.15 9.69
N ALA A 149 -6.88 -12.30 8.61
CA ALA A 149 -6.58 -11.25 7.65
C ALA A 149 -7.78 -10.84 6.80
N GLY A 150 -7.71 -9.64 6.21
CA GLY A 150 -8.76 -9.11 5.34
C GLY A 150 -8.78 -7.59 5.27
N ALA A 151 -9.77 -7.05 4.56
CA ALA A 151 -10.02 -5.63 4.39
C ALA A 151 -11.45 -5.29 4.81
N PHE A 152 -11.58 -4.44 5.83
CA PHE A 152 -12.84 -4.22 6.53
C PHE A 152 -13.16 -2.73 6.65
N ILE A 153 -14.45 -2.44 6.61
CA ILE A 153 -15.00 -1.08 6.78
C ILE A 153 -15.88 -1.03 8.03
N TYR A 154 -15.95 0.12 8.68
CA TYR A 154 -16.90 0.41 9.74
C TYR A 154 -17.40 1.86 9.68
N TRP A 155 -18.53 2.11 10.34
CA TRP A 155 -19.04 3.45 10.63
C TRP A 155 -20.06 3.42 11.77
N VAL A 156 -20.40 4.58 12.32
CA VAL A 156 -21.54 4.75 13.24
C VAL A 156 -22.69 5.46 12.53
N GLU A 157 -23.92 5.01 12.78
CA GLU A 157 -25.13 5.77 12.49
C GLU A 157 -25.80 6.20 13.80
N TYR A 158 -26.38 7.40 13.84
CA TYR A 158 -27.02 8.00 15.01
C TYR A 158 -28.16 8.94 14.60
N ASP A 159 -28.96 9.43 15.54
CA ASP A 159 -30.07 10.34 15.24
C ASP A 159 -29.60 11.81 15.28
N GLY A 160 -29.74 12.51 14.15
CA GLY A 160 -29.49 13.95 14.02
C GLY A 160 -30.52 14.80 14.77
N ASP A 161 -30.27 16.10 14.85
CA ASP A 161 -31.13 17.02 15.62
C ASP A 161 -32.42 17.42 14.89
N ASP A 162 -32.48 17.18 13.58
CA ASP A 162 -33.71 17.21 12.79
C ASP A 162 -34.50 15.88 12.84
N GLY A 163 -34.05 14.92 13.65
CA GLY A 163 -34.65 13.60 13.79
C GLY A 163 -34.38 12.63 12.64
N LYS A 164 -33.57 12.99 11.63
CA LYS A 164 -33.14 12.07 10.58
C LYS A 164 -31.97 11.21 11.06
N ARG A 165 -31.75 10.06 10.41
CA ARG A 165 -30.57 9.22 10.67
C ARG A 165 -29.35 9.81 9.98
N VAL A 166 -28.31 10.12 10.76
CA VAL A 166 -26.99 10.55 10.27
C VAL A 166 -26.07 9.34 10.19
N LYS A 167 -25.17 9.34 9.22
CA LYS A 167 -24.06 8.41 9.06
C LYS A 167 -22.76 9.20 9.27
N GLY A 168 -21.95 8.80 10.27
CA GLY A 168 -20.60 9.35 10.48
C GLY A 168 -19.64 8.92 9.37
N ARG A 169 -18.45 9.54 9.31
CA ARG A 169 -17.41 9.16 8.33
C ARG A 169 -17.05 7.69 8.45
N GLU A 170 -16.74 7.05 7.32
CA GLU A 170 -16.30 5.66 7.27
C GLU A 170 -14.84 5.54 7.69
N GLY A 171 -14.52 4.48 8.41
CA GLY A 171 -13.15 4.07 8.71
C GLY A 171 -12.85 2.68 8.16
N TYR A 172 -11.61 2.47 7.78
CA TYR A 172 -11.15 1.26 7.11
C TYR A 172 -10.02 0.63 7.91
N PHE A 173 -10.05 -0.70 8.09
CA PHE A 173 -8.94 -1.44 8.68
C PHE A 173 -8.60 -2.68 7.87
N ASN A 174 -7.32 -2.80 7.52
CA ASN A 174 -6.72 -4.01 6.96
C ASN A 174 -6.03 -4.79 8.07
N ILE A 175 -6.10 -6.12 8.01
CA ILE A 175 -5.34 -7.04 8.88
C ILE A 175 -4.44 -7.88 8.00
N ASP A 176 -3.15 -7.93 8.33
CA ASP A 176 -2.15 -8.65 7.53
C ASP A 176 -2.27 -10.19 7.61
N PRO A 177 -1.85 -10.92 6.57
CA PRO A 177 -1.85 -12.39 6.53
C PRO A 177 -0.82 -13.03 7.46
N VAL A 178 -1.18 -14.17 8.04
CA VAL A 178 -0.28 -15.06 8.80
C VAL A 178 0.58 -15.86 7.82
N LEU A 179 1.67 -15.25 7.35
CA LEU A 179 2.70 -15.97 6.59
C LEU A 179 3.56 -16.85 7.51
N THR A 180 4.00 -18.01 7.01
CA THR A 180 4.88 -18.94 7.74
C THR A 180 5.93 -19.55 6.83
N ILE A 181 7.15 -19.74 7.34
CA ILE A 181 8.28 -20.36 6.64
C ILE A 181 9.00 -21.37 7.55
N LYS A 182 9.85 -22.22 6.97
CA LYS A 182 10.83 -23.00 7.75
C LYS A 182 11.88 -22.06 8.36
N ALA A 183 12.19 -22.25 9.64
CA ALA A 183 13.22 -21.49 10.33
C ALA A 183 14.61 -21.79 9.73
N ARG A 184 15.55 -20.85 9.86
CA ARG A 184 16.93 -20.97 9.38
C ARG A 184 17.91 -20.83 10.54
N THR A 185 19.08 -21.49 10.47
CA THR A 185 20.18 -21.20 11.40
C THR A 185 20.79 -19.83 11.10
N PRO A 186 21.38 -19.13 12.10
CA PRO A 186 22.10 -17.89 11.86
C PRO A 186 23.13 -18.01 10.73
N VAL A 187 23.32 -16.93 9.97
CA VAL A 187 24.31 -16.88 8.88
C VAL A 187 25.73 -16.58 9.37
N LEU A 188 25.87 -16.10 10.61
CA LEU A 188 27.14 -15.81 11.28
C LEU A 188 27.41 -16.82 12.41
N ASP A 189 28.68 -17.13 12.65
CA ASP A 189 29.08 -17.82 13.87
C ASP A 189 28.92 -16.92 15.11
N LYS A 190 28.43 -17.50 16.22
CA LYS A 190 28.08 -16.75 17.44
C LYS A 190 29.28 -16.25 18.26
N ALA A 191 30.48 -16.83 18.06
CA ALA A 191 31.66 -16.47 18.84
C ALA A 191 32.61 -15.55 18.05
N SER A 192 32.81 -15.84 16.77
CA SER A 192 33.75 -15.15 15.87
C SER A 192 33.10 -14.09 14.97
N LEU A 193 31.77 -14.12 14.82
CA LEU A 193 31.00 -13.36 13.81
C LEU A 193 31.38 -13.64 12.35
N SER A 194 32.21 -14.66 12.08
CA SER A 194 32.56 -15.06 10.72
C SER A 194 31.34 -15.56 9.96
N VAL A 195 31.23 -15.19 8.68
CA VAL A 195 30.16 -15.66 7.79
C VAL A 195 30.29 -17.16 7.58
N LEU A 196 29.29 -17.93 8.02
CA LEU A 196 29.25 -19.37 7.83
C LEU A 196 28.94 -19.72 6.37
N PRO A 197 29.61 -20.71 5.76
CA PRO A 197 29.38 -21.08 4.37
C PRO A 197 27.98 -21.68 4.14
N PRO A 198 27.51 -21.75 2.87
CA PRO A 198 26.30 -22.49 2.51
C PRO A 198 26.32 -23.92 3.07
N GLY A 199 25.20 -24.37 3.63
CA GLY A 199 25.11 -25.67 4.31
C GLY A 199 25.61 -25.70 5.76
N GLN A 200 26.12 -24.59 6.31
CA GLN A 200 26.44 -24.45 7.74
C GLN A 200 25.67 -23.30 8.40
N GLY A 201 25.66 -22.12 7.76
CA GLY A 201 24.75 -21.02 8.11
C GLY A 201 23.57 -20.95 7.15
N ALA A 202 22.45 -20.35 7.59
CA ALA A 202 21.18 -20.28 6.85
C ALA A 202 20.54 -21.66 6.56
N VAL A 203 20.81 -22.67 7.41
CA VAL A 203 20.33 -24.04 7.22
C VAL A 203 18.88 -24.17 7.67
N LEU A 204 18.00 -24.56 6.74
CA LEU A 204 16.58 -24.81 7.00
C LEU A 204 16.40 -25.84 8.14
N GLN A 205 15.39 -25.60 8.97
CA GLN A 205 14.99 -26.44 10.09
C GLN A 205 13.58 -27.00 9.85
N ASP A 206 13.26 -28.15 10.45
CA ASP A 206 11.90 -28.73 10.36
C ASP A 206 10.83 -27.91 11.12
N LYS A 207 11.27 -27.05 12.06
CA LYS A 207 10.37 -26.11 12.74
C LYS A 207 9.99 -24.94 11.82
N THR A 208 8.70 -24.67 11.71
CA THR A 208 8.19 -23.43 11.11
C THR A 208 8.16 -22.25 12.09
N VAL A 209 8.23 -21.04 11.53
CA VAL A 209 8.07 -19.76 12.23
C VAL A 209 7.15 -18.85 11.44
N HIS A 210 6.49 -17.92 12.13
CA HIS A 210 5.77 -16.83 11.48
C HIS A 210 6.75 -15.88 10.77
N LEU A 211 6.34 -15.36 9.61
CA LEU A 211 7.09 -14.39 8.84
C LEU A 211 6.36 -13.04 8.84
N PRO A 212 6.82 -12.03 9.61
CA PRO A 212 6.32 -10.67 9.47
C PRO A 212 6.57 -10.16 8.04
N LEU A 213 5.67 -9.33 7.49
CA LEU A 213 5.80 -8.82 6.12
C LEU A 213 7.12 -8.06 5.89
N ASN A 214 7.61 -7.35 6.92
CA ASN A 214 8.91 -6.68 6.91
C ASN A 214 10.11 -7.63 6.64
N GLY A 215 9.95 -8.95 6.73
CA GLY A 215 10.98 -9.97 6.54
C GLY A 215 10.87 -10.76 5.22
N LEU A 216 9.94 -10.35 4.34
CA LEU A 216 9.84 -10.90 2.99
C LEU A 216 11.04 -10.46 2.17
N SER A 217 11.80 -11.43 1.64
CA SER A 217 12.84 -11.21 0.63
C SER A 217 12.41 -11.95 -0.62
N ILE A 218 11.98 -11.19 -1.63
CA ILE A 218 11.26 -11.67 -2.81
C ILE A 218 12.19 -11.61 -4.04
N LEU A 219 12.41 -12.75 -4.69
CA LEU A 219 13.08 -12.82 -5.99
C LEU A 219 12.06 -13.00 -7.11
N THR A 220 11.95 -12.02 -8.00
CA THR A 220 11.18 -12.15 -9.24
C THR A 220 11.94 -13.00 -10.26
N VAL A 221 11.23 -13.99 -10.81
CA VAL A 221 11.68 -14.88 -11.88
C VAL A 221 10.66 -14.87 -13.02
N VAL A 222 11.13 -14.63 -14.24
CA VAL A 222 10.30 -14.71 -15.44
C VAL A 222 10.27 -16.17 -15.89
N SER A 223 9.08 -16.77 -15.79
CA SER A 223 8.90 -18.24 -15.82
C SER A 223 9.48 -18.91 -17.06
N LYS A 224 9.30 -18.32 -18.25
CA LYS A 224 9.80 -18.86 -19.52
C LYS A 224 11.33 -18.92 -19.62
N TRP A 225 12.08 -18.11 -18.86
CA TRP A 225 13.55 -18.15 -18.81
C TRP A 225 14.10 -19.15 -17.78
N MET A 226 13.26 -19.72 -16.91
CA MET A 226 13.64 -20.82 -16.01
C MET A 226 13.73 -22.18 -16.71
N GLY A 227 13.07 -22.33 -17.87
CA GLY A 227 12.91 -23.62 -18.54
C GLY A 227 11.81 -24.50 -17.92
N PRO A 228 11.75 -25.79 -18.29
CA PRO A 228 10.74 -26.73 -17.79
C PRO A 228 10.77 -26.91 -16.27
N ILE A 229 9.59 -27.20 -15.72
CA ILE A 229 9.29 -27.28 -14.28
C ILE A 229 10.12 -28.33 -13.54
N ASP A 230 10.59 -29.37 -14.23
CA ASP A 230 11.47 -30.40 -13.69
C ASP A 230 12.91 -29.90 -13.46
N GLU A 231 13.32 -28.80 -14.11
CA GLU A 231 14.62 -28.14 -13.89
C GLU A 231 14.59 -27.14 -12.72
N TRP A 232 13.41 -26.66 -12.32
CA TRP A 232 13.23 -25.54 -11.38
C TRP A 232 13.84 -25.77 -9.99
N LYS A 233 14.01 -27.02 -9.54
CA LYS A 233 14.71 -27.35 -8.29
C LYS A 233 16.12 -26.76 -8.21
N LYS A 234 16.78 -26.48 -9.36
CA LYS A 234 18.07 -25.80 -9.41
C LYS A 234 17.95 -24.31 -9.07
N SER A 235 16.95 -23.62 -9.63
CA SER A 235 16.64 -22.22 -9.32
C SER A 235 16.15 -22.05 -7.88
N PHE A 236 15.41 -23.02 -7.34
CA PHE A 236 15.02 -23.02 -5.93
C PHE A 236 16.23 -23.18 -5.00
N ALA A 237 17.19 -24.04 -5.37
CA ALA A 237 18.45 -24.17 -4.63
C ALA A 237 19.20 -22.83 -4.60
N GLU A 238 19.40 -22.20 -5.77
CA GLU A 238 20.05 -20.90 -5.89
C GLU A 238 19.34 -19.79 -5.09
N ALA A 239 18.02 -19.65 -5.21
CA ALA A 239 17.27 -18.63 -4.49
C ALA A 239 17.34 -18.79 -2.96
N LYS A 240 17.22 -20.04 -2.46
CA LYS A 240 17.40 -20.36 -1.04
C LYS A 240 18.85 -20.16 -0.59
N ASP A 241 19.84 -20.56 -1.39
CA ASP A 241 21.26 -20.34 -1.06
C ASP A 241 21.67 -18.86 -1.12
N ARG A 242 20.91 -18.02 -1.83
CA ARG A 242 20.99 -16.55 -1.80
C ARG A 242 20.08 -15.88 -0.75
N GLY A 243 19.44 -16.66 0.12
CA GLY A 243 18.71 -16.18 1.30
C GLY A 243 17.31 -15.65 1.07
N TYR A 244 16.76 -15.69 -0.16
CA TYR A 244 15.39 -15.26 -0.42
C TYR A 244 14.36 -16.12 0.35
N THR A 245 13.21 -15.55 0.70
CA THR A 245 12.11 -16.23 1.44
C THR A 245 10.86 -16.44 0.58
N MET A 246 10.78 -15.81 -0.59
CA MET A 246 9.66 -15.93 -1.53
C MET A 246 10.16 -15.83 -2.98
N LEU A 247 9.56 -16.61 -3.88
CA LEU A 247 9.68 -16.42 -5.33
C LEU A 247 8.44 -15.73 -5.87
N HIS A 248 8.64 -14.71 -6.69
CA HIS A 248 7.59 -14.09 -7.49
C HIS A 248 7.69 -14.55 -8.95
N TYR A 249 6.60 -15.12 -9.45
CA TYR A 249 6.49 -15.58 -10.83
C TYR A 249 5.64 -14.58 -11.63
N THR A 250 6.19 -14.11 -12.76
CA THR A 250 5.37 -13.59 -13.86
C THR A 250 4.34 -14.65 -14.28
N PRO A 251 3.20 -14.32 -14.92
CA PRO A 251 2.12 -15.27 -15.13
C PRO A 251 2.58 -16.60 -15.77
N LEU A 252 2.05 -17.72 -15.25
CA LEU A 252 2.39 -19.09 -15.68
C LEU A 252 1.41 -19.64 -16.74
N GLN A 253 0.42 -18.84 -17.11
CA GLN A 253 -0.66 -19.18 -18.02
C GLN A 253 -0.19 -19.26 -19.47
N GLU A 254 -0.95 -19.95 -20.32
CA GLU A 254 -0.72 -20.04 -21.76
C GLU A 254 -0.64 -18.64 -22.37
N ARG A 255 0.52 -18.31 -22.97
CA ARG A 255 0.82 -16.97 -23.51
C ARG A 255 0.24 -16.79 -24.93
N GLY A 256 -0.02 -15.54 -25.28
CA GLY A 256 -0.50 -15.13 -26.60
C GLY A 256 0.59 -15.10 -27.67
N GLU A 257 0.22 -14.65 -28.88
CA GLU A 257 1.12 -14.65 -30.05
C GLU A 257 2.43 -13.85 -29.86
N SER A 258 2.44 -12.85 -28.97
CA SER A 258 3.65 -12.09 -28.64
C SER A 258 4.65 -12.86 -27.76
N ASP A 259 4.22 -13.94 -27.12
CA ASP A 259 4.93 -14.65 -26.04
C ASP A 259 5.24 -13.75 -24.82
N SER A 260 4.58 -12.59 -24.68
CA SER A 260 4.59 -11.79 -23.44
C SER A 260 3.95 -12.59 -22.29
N PRO A 261 4.55 -12.64 -21.08
CA PRO A 261 3.91 -13.24 -19.91
C PRO A 261 2.57 -12.58 -19.54
N TYR A 262 2.40 -11.29 -19.84
CA TYR A 262 1.21 -10.50 -19.48
C TYR A 262 0.10 -10.60 -20.53
N SER A 263 0.45 -10.93 -21.78
CA SER A 263 -0.51 -11.29 -22.83
C SER A 263 -1.00 -12.74 -22.61
N ILE A 264 -1.92 -12.92 -21.66
CA ILE A 264 -2.47 -14.23 -21.28
C ILE A 264 -3.58 -14.65 -22.27
N ARG A 265 -3.41 -15.80 -22.90
CA ARG A 265 -4.32 -16.37 -23.92
C ARG A 265 -5.41 -17.28 -23.35
N ASN A 266 -5.09 -18.05 -22.32
CA ASN A 266 -6.08 -18.79 -21.54
C ASN A 266 -5.69 -18.73 -20.05
N GLN A 267 -6.52 -18.04 -19.27
CA GLN A 267 -6.35 -17.82 -17.84
C GLN A 267 -6.37 -19.11 -17.00
N HIS A 268 -7.08 -20.15 -17.43
CA HIS A 268 -7.25 -21.41 -16.66
C HIS A 268 -6.21 -22.48 -17.01
N LYS A 269 -5.38 -22.25 -18.03
CA LYS A 269 -4.44 -23.24 -18.57
C LYS A 269 -3.00 -22.76 -18.41
N TYR A 270 -2.18 -23.60 -17.80
CA TYR A 270 -0.74 -23.37 -17.67
C TYR A 270 -0.01 -23.60 -18.99
N ASP A 271 1.05 -22.82 -19.23
CA ASP A 271 1.76 -22.82 -20.51
C ASP A 271 2.50 -24.14 -20.80
N ALA A 272 2.36 -24.65 -22.03
CA ALA A 272 2.92 -25.93 -22.43
C ALA A 272 4.46 -26.00 -22.36
N SER A 273 5.17 -24.86 -22.42
CA SER A 273 6.64 -24.86 -22.29
C SER A 273 7.11 -25.23 -20.88
N LEU A 274 6.28 -25.04 -19.85
CA LEU A 274 6.57 -25.44 -18.48
C LEU A 274 6.71 -26.97 -18.35
N PHE A 275 6.01 -27.74 -19.19
CA PHE A 275 5.99 -29.21 -19.11
C PHE A 275 6.69 -29.89 -20.30
N GLY A 276 7.20 -29.11 -21.26
CA GLY A 276 7.76 -29.61 -22.53
C GLY A 276 6.72 -30.25 -23.47
N LYS A 277 5.42 -30.18 -23.12
CA LYS A 277 4.27 -30.72 -23.86
C LYS A 277 2.98 -30.06 -23.37
N ALA A 278 1.92 -30.14 -24.17
CA ALA A 278 0.59 -29.81 -23.69
C ALA A 278 0.12 -30.82 -22.62
N LEU A 279 -0.59 -30.31 -21.61
CA LEU A 279 -1.32 -31.06 -20.58
C LEU A 279 -2.78 -30.58 -20.56
N SER A 280 -3.67 -31.32 -19.90
CA SER A 280 -4.97 -30.77 -19.49
C SER A 280 -4.80 -29.72 -18.38
N GLU A 281 -5.81 -28.87 -18.19
CA GLU A 281 -5.79 -27.79 -17.19
C GLU A 281 -5.61 -28.34 -15.76
N GLU A 282 -6.28 -29.44 -15.43
CA GLU A 282 -6.18 -30.14 -14.14
C GLU A 282 -4.78 -30.76 -13.91
N GLU A 283 -4.21 -31.45 -14.92
CA GLU A 283 -2.86 -32.01 -14.84
C GLU A 283 -1.80 -30.92 -14.71
N GLY A 284 -1.96 -29.82 -15.45
CA GLY A 284 -1.09 -28.65 -15.38
C GLY A 284 -1.12 -27.99 -14.02
N ARG A 285 -2.32 -27.70 -13.48
CA ARG A 285 -2.50 -27.13 -12.13
C ARG A 285 -1.85 -28.03 -11.08
N LYS A 286 -2.20 -29.32 -11.07
CA LYS A 286 -1.65 -30.27 -10.10
C LYS A 286 -0.12 -30.32 -10.17
N ARG A 287 0.48 -30.25 -11.37
CA ARG A 287 1.94 -30.26 -11.52
C ARG A 287 2.60 -28.99 -11.01
N VAL A 288 1.92 -27.84 -11.10
CA VAL A 288 2.35 -26.58 -10.47
C VAL A 288 2.21 -26.66 -8.94
N GLU A 289 1.07 -27.11 -8.41
CA GLU A 289 0.88 -27.34 -6.96
C GLU A 289 1.96 -28.28 -6.38
N GLU A 290 2.31 -29.35 -7.09
CA GLU A 290 3.39 -30.28 -6.73
C GLU A 290 4.76 -29.58 -6.63
N ILE A 291 5.14 -28.71 -7.57
CA ILE A 291 6.45 -28.03 -7.55
C ILE A 291 6.50 -26.87 -6.55
N LEU A 292 5.41 -26.12 -6.37
CA LEU A 292 5.35 -25.02 -5.40
C LEU A 292 5.33 -25.56 -3.97
N LYS A 293 4.70 -26.72 -3.73
CA LYS A 293 4.86 -27.45 -2.47
C LYS A 293 6.31 -27.87 -2.22
N VAL A 294 7.03 -28.31 -3.26
CA VAL A 294 8.49 -28.56 -3.15
C VAL A 294 9.25 -27.27 -2.81
N ALA A 295 8.92 -26.13 -3.43
CA ALA A 295 9.56 -24.84 -3.10
C ALA A 295 9.38 -24.48 -1.60
N ARG A 296 8.18 -24.66 -1.06
CA ARG A 296 7.89 -24.47 0.37
C ARG A 296 8.64 -25.47 1.26
N GLU A 297 8.48 -26.77 1.00
CA GLU A 297 8.90 -27.81 1.95
C GLU A 297 10.40 -28.14 1.86
N ASP A 298 10.94 -28.27 0.65
CA ASP A 298 12.35 -28.64 0.43
C ASP A 298 13.28 -27.41 0.50
N TYR A 299 12.78 -26.21 0.17
CA TYR A 299 13.58 -24.99 0.02
C TYR A 299 13.13 -23.80 0.89
N GLY A 300 12.02 -23.88 1.63
CA GLY A 300 11.58 -22.79 2.50
C GLY A 300 11.22 -21.49 1.75
N LEU A 301 10.71 -21.62 0.52
CA LEU A 301 10.32 -20.51 -0.36
C LEU A 301 8.80 -20.44 -0.50
N LEU A 302 8.21 -19.29 -0.17
CA LEU A 302 6.82 -18.95 -0.49
C LEU A 302 6.66 -18.63 -1.98
N SER A 303 5.43 -18.66 -2.49
CA SER A 303 5.14 -18.44 -3.93
C SER A 303 4.12 -17.32 -4.18
N LEU A 304 4.56 -16.28 -4.89
CA LEU A 304 3.75 -15.13 -5.34
C LEU A 304 3.54 -15.22 -6.86
N THR A 305 2.36 -14.89 -7.37
CA THR A 305 2.10 -14.77 -8.82
C THR A 305 1.62 -13.37 -9.18
N ASP A 306 1.97 -12.89 -10.37
CA ASP A 306 1.24 -11.79 -11.00
C ASP A 306 -0.22 -12.18 -11.30
N VAL A 307 -1.12 -11.20 -11.20
CA VAL A 307 -2.54 -11.33 -11.58
C VAL A 307 -2.94 -10.17 -12.50
N VAL A 308 -3.05 -10.48 -13.79
CA VAL A 308 -3.53 -9.54 -14.80
C VAL A 308 -5.07 -9.50 -14.81
N LEU A 309 -5.65 -8.35 -14.47
CA LEU A 309 -7.11 -8.11 -14.53
C LEU A 309 -7.52 -7.19 -15.68
N ASN A 310 -6.59 -6.42 -16.25
CA ASN A 310 -6.88 -5.32 -17.17
C ASN A 310 -7.08 -5.74 -18.64
N HIS A 311 -6.47 -6.86 -19.04
CA HIS A 311 -6.37 -7.28 -20.44
C HIS A 311 -6.22 -8.80 -20.61
N THR A 312 -6.35 -9.27 -21.85
CA THR A 312 -6.07 -10.65 -22.29
C THR A 312 -5.36 -10.60 -23.65
N ALA A 313 -4.73 -11.69 -24.09
CA ALA A 313 -4.11 -11.76 -25.41
C ALA A 313 -5.09 -11.46 -26.56
N ASN A 314 -4.59 -10.80 -27.59
CA ASN A 314 -5.35 -10.55 -28.82
C ASN A 314 -5.79 -11.84 -29.55
N ASP A 315 -5.07 -12.96 -29.37
CA ASP A 315 -5.34 -14.27 -29.95
C ASP A 315 -6.02 -15.28 -28.99
N SER A 316 -6.59 -14.78 -27.88
CA SER A 316 -7.44 -15.52 -26.94
C SER A 316 -8.69 -16.09 -27.66
N PRO A 317 -8.85 -17.42 -27.81
CA PRO A 317 -9.91 -18.00 -28.64
C PRO A 317 -11.34 -17.59 -28.23
N TRP A 318 -11.57 -17.43 -26.92
CA TRP A 318 -12.86 -17.08 -26.37
C TRP A 318 -13.33 -15.65 -26.71
N LEU A 319 -12.44 -14.73 -27.13
CA LEU A 319 -12.84 -13.40 -27.59
C LEU A 319 -13.73 -13.43 -28.84
N ALA A 320 -13.62 -14.50 -29.64
CA ALA A 320 -14.46 -14.72 -30.81
C ALA A 320 -15.87 -15.24 -30.44
N GLU A 321 -16.02 -15.82 -29.26
CA GLU A 321 -17.28 -16.33 -28.70
C GLU A 321 -17.98 -15.28 -27.82
N HIS A 322 -17.16 -14.48 -27.09
CA HIS A 322 -17.57 -13.44 -26.15
C HIS A 322 -16.96 -12.07 -26.48
N PRO A 323 -17.24 -11.48 -27.66
CA PRO A 323 -16.72 -10.16 -28.05
C PRO A 323 -17.21 -9.02 -27.12
N GLU A 324 -18.31 -9.22 -26.39
CA GLU A 324 -18.79 -8.28 -25.37
C GLU A 324 -17.85 -8.12 -24.17
N ALA A 325 -16.86 -9.01 -24.02
CA ALA A 325 -15.75 -8.90 -23.07
C ALA A 325 -14.69 -7.86 -23.45
N GLY A 326 -14.64 -7.43 -24.71
CA GLY A 326 -13.85 -6.28 -25.15
C GLY A 326 -14.68 -4.99 -25.22
N PHE A 327 -14.01 -3.84 -25.31
CA PHE A 327 -14.64 -2.59 -25.73
C PHE A 327 -14.71 -2.55 -27.25
N SER A 328 -15.90 -2.45 -27.84
CA SER A 328 -16.08 -2.34 -29.31
C SER A 328 -17.21 -1.37 -29.65
N PRO A 329 -17.26 -0.77 -30.85
CA PRO A 329 -18.31 0.20 -31.21
C PRO A 329 -19.76 -0.31 -31.02
N ALA A 330 -20.01 -1.62 -31.05
CA ALA A 330 -21.33 -2.19 -30.78
C ALA A 330 -21.76 -2.09 -29.30
N ASN A 331 -20.81 -2.05 -28.35
CA ASN A 331 -21.09 -1.92 -26.91
C ASN A 331 -20.60 -0.61 -26.28
N THR A 332 -19.72 0.12 -26.99
CA THR A 332 -19.05 1.35 -26.57
C THR A 332 -19.02 2.32 -27.78
N PRO A 333 -20.16 2.93 -28.15
CA PRO A 333 -20.33 3.53 -29.49
C PRO A 333 -19.42 4.71 -29.83
N HIS A 334 -18.94 5.48 -28.83
CA HIS A 334 -18.02 6.60 -29.06
C HIS A 334 -16.63 6.16 -29.58
N LEU A 335 -16.34 4.86 -29.59
CA LEU A 335 -15.15 4.30 -30.24
C LEU A 335 -15.30 4.12 -31.77
N ALA A 336 -16.50 4.31 -32.35
CA ALA A 336 -16.72 4.22 -33.79
C ALA A 336 -15.78 5.12 -34.64
N PRO A 337 -15.67 6.44 -34.39
CA PRO A 337 -14.73 7.29 -35.14
C PRO A 337 -13.25 6.91 -34.91
N ALA A 338 -12.91 6.35 -33.74
CA ALA A 338 -11.56 5.88 -33.44
C ALA A 338 -11.21 4.61 -34.24
N LEU A 339 -12.16 3.69 -34.41
CA LEU A 339 -11.99 2.50 -35.25
C LEU A 339 -11.89 2.86 -36.74
N GLU A 340 -12.68 3.84 -37.21
CA GLU A 340 -12.54 4.36 -38.59
C GLU A 340 -11.14 4.95 -38.82
N LEU A 341 -10.65 5.79 -37.90
CA LEU A 341 -9.31 6.37 -37.98
C LEU A 341 -8.19 5.31 -37.92
N ASP A 342 -8.28 4.34 -37.00
CA ASP A 342 -7.30 3.24 -36.89
C ASP A 342 -7.30 2.36 -38.15
N THR A 343 -8.47 2.13 -38.77
CA THR A 343 -8.56 1.39 -40.03
C THR A 343 -7.94 2.17 -41.19
N ALA A 344 -8.18 3.48 -41.26
CA ALA A 344 -7.55 4.35 -42.24
C ALA A 344 -6.01 4.40 -42.08
N ILE A 345 -5.48 4.33 -40.86
CA ILE A 345 -4.03 4.22 -40.60
C ILE A 345 -3.46 2.93 -41.21
N LEU A 346 -4.12 1.78 -41.02
CA LEU A 346 -3.67 0.49 -41.56
C LEU A 346 -3.75 0.46 -43.10
N ASP A 347 -4.86 0.93 -43.68
CA ASP A 347 -5.05 0.97 -45.13
C ASP A 347 -4.08 1.97 -45.79
N PHE A 348 -3.87 3.14 -45.18
CA PHE A 348 -2.90 4.12 -45.64
C PHE A 348 -1.47 3.55 -45.58
N SER A 349 -1.08 2.89 -44.48
CA SER A 349 0.24 2.26 -44.31
C SER A 349 0.51 1.17 -45.36
N GLY A 350 -0.52 0.39 -45.73
CA GLY A 350 -0.43 -0.57 -46.83
C GLY A 350 -0.35 0.06 -48.22
N SER A 351 -0.87 1.29 -48.40
CA SER A 351 -0.94 1.98 -49.70
C SER A 351 0.32 2.78 -50.09
N LEU A 352 1.25 3.03 -49.17
CA LEU A 352 2.36 3.98 -49.35
C LEU A 352 3.17 3.76 -50.64
N GLU A 353 3.57 2.52 -50.91
CA GLU A 353 4.36 2.15 -52.10
C GLU A 353 3.58 2.41 -53.41
N GLN A 354 2.27 2.11 -53.42
CA GLN A 354 1.40 2.34 -54.57
C GLN A 354 1.17 3.84 -54.83
N LYS A 355 1.22 4.66 -53.78
CA LYS A 355 1.13 6.12 -53.85
C LYS A 355 2.49 6.80 -54.13
N GLY A 356 3.59 6.06 -54.21
CA GLY A 356 4.94 6.61 -54.41
C GLY A 356 5.50 7.35 -53.18
N ILE A 357 4.98 7.06 -51.98
CA ILE A 357 5.36 7.68 -50.71
C ILE A 357 6.47 6.84 -50.05
N PRO A 358 7.47 7.44 -49.36
CA PRO A 358 8.50 6.69 -48.65
C PRO A 358 7.94 5.63 -47.70
N THR A 359 8.35 4.37 -47.90
CA THR A 359 8.03 3.24 -47.02
C THR A 359 9.08 3.01 -45.93
N THR A 360 10.17 3.77 -45.94
CA THR A 360 11.23 3.75 -44.93
C THR A 360 11.59 5.19 -44.60
N ILE A 361 11.74 5.51 -43.32
CA ILE A 361 12.03 6.87 -42.84
C ILE A 361 13.52 6.97 -42.54
N SER A 362 14.15 7.99 -43.11
CA SER A 362 15.58 8.34 -42.92
C SER A 362 15.76 9.76 -42.36
N SER A 363 14.72 10.59 -42.42
CA SER A 363 14.75 12.02 -42.11
C SER A 363 13.39 12.55 -41.64
N GLU A 364 13.40 13.72 -41.01
CA GLU A 364 12.18 14.53 -40.80
C GLU A 364 11.47 14.88 -42.12
N GLY A 365 12.19 14.94 -43.25
CA GLY A 365 11.60 15.17 -44.57
C GLY A 365 10.62 14.05 -44.96
N ASP A 366 11.02 12.79 -44.72
CA ASP A 366 10.18 11.61 -44.98
C ASP A 366 8.92 11.63 -44.11
N ILE A 367 9.08 11.95 -42.82
CA ILE A 367 7.97 12.08 -41.85
C ILE A 367 6.96 13.13 -42.32
N ASN A 368 7.43 14.33 -42.72
CA ASN A 368 6.54 15.40 -43.17
C ASN A 368 5.86 15.07 -44.51
N ALA A 369 6.52 14.36 -45.42
CA ALA A 369 5.91 13.90 -46.67
C ALA A 369 4.81 12.85 -46.44
N ILE A 370 5.05 11.87 -45.57
CA ILE A 370 4.06 10.84 -45.19
C ILE A 370 2.84 11.49 -44.51
N LEU A 371 3.07 12.37 -43.53
CA LEU A 371 1.99 12.97 -42.74
C LEU A 371 1.16 13.97 -43.55
N GLY A 372 1.75 14.72 -44.49
CA GLY A 372 1.02 15.63 -45.36
C GLY A 372 0.01 14.96 -46.29
N GLU A 373 0.19 13.67 -46.59
CA GLU A 373 -0.78 12.85 -47.34
C GLU A 373 -1.74 12.09 -46.40
N PHE A 374 -1.28 11.73 -45.19
CA PHE A 374 -2.14 11.17 -44.16
C PHE A 374 -3.19 12.18 -43.67
N GLU A 375 -2.82 13.45 -43.49
CA GLU A 375 -3.74 14.53 -43.11
C GLU A 375 -4.91 14.70 -44.10
N LYS A 376 -4.65 14.55 -45.42
CA LYS A 376 -5.71 14.53 -46.44
C LYS A 376 -6.62 13.32 -46.25
N THR A 377 -6.03 12.14 -46.06
CA THR A 377 -6.76 10.89 -45.81
C THR A 377 -7.68 11.01 -44.59
N VAL A 378 -7.23 11.67 -43.51
CA VAL A 378 -8.06 11.93 -42.30
C VAL A 378 -9.19 12.92 -42.57
N LYS A 379 -8.98 13.94 -43.43
CA LYS A 379 -10.05 14.88 -43.84
C LYS A 379 -11.10 14.20 -44.70
N ASP A 380 -10.69 13.32 -45.62
CA ASP A 380 -11.60 12.56 -46.49
C ASP A 380 -12.51 11.59 -45.72
N LEU A 381 -12.12 11.15 -44.51
CA LEU A 381 -13.01 10.40 -43.60
C LEU A 381 -14.23 11.21 -43.13
N ASN A 382 -14.21 12.54 -43.22
CA ASN A 382 -15.33 13.40 -42.78
C ASN A 382 -15.77 13.11 -41.34
N LEU A 383 -14.83 12.92 -40.40
CA LEU A 383 -15.13 12.53 -39.01
C LEU A 383 -15.97 13.57 -38.25
N TRP A 384 -16.01 14.83 -38.71
CA TRP A 384 -16.89 15.90 -38.21
C TRP A 384 -18.37 15.48 -38.15
N GLN A 385 -18.80 14.54 -38.99
CA GLN A 385 -20.16 14.00 -38.98
C GLN A 385 -20.53 13.32 -37.64
N TYR A 386 -19.57 12.86 -36.84
CA TYR A 386 -19.83 12.32 -35.49
C TYR A 386 -20.11 13.40 -34.43
N TYR A 387 -19.84 14.67 -34.74
CA TYR A 387 -19.92 15.80 -33.83
C TYR A 387 -21.14 16.69 -34.09
N VAL A 388 -21.49 16.91 -35.35
CA VAL A 388 -22.43 17.97 -35.78
C VAL A 388 -23.84 17.46 -36.09
N LEU A 389 -24.79 18.39 -36.08
CA LEU A 389 -26.14 18.18 -36.60
C LEU A 389 -26.15 18.33 -38.14
N ASP A 390 -26.84 17.43 -38.84
CA ASP A 390 -27.09 17.55 -40.28
C ASP A 390 -28.11 18.68 -40.57
N VAL A 391 -27.60 19.83 -41.01
CA VAL A 391 -28.38 21.03 -41.35
C VAL A 391 -29.49 20.74 -42.37
N VAL A 392 -29.27 19.83 -43.33
CA VAL A 392 -30.26 19.50 -44.38
C VAL A 392 -31.41 18.69 -43.79
N ARG A 393 -31.09 17.66 -42.98
CA ARG A 393 -32.09 16.86 -42.27
C ARG A 393 -32.84 17.69 -41.22
N GLU A 394 -32.15 18.56 -40.48
CA GLU A 394 -32.75 19.45 -39.49
C GLU A 394 -33.77 20.43 -40.13
N LYS A 395 -33.43 21.03 -41.28
CA LYS A 395 -34.38 21.82 -42.07
C LYS A 395 -35.61 21.00 -42.47
N ALA A 396 -35.39 19.82 -43.06
CA ALA A 396 -36.48 18.95 -43.51
C ALA A 396 -37.38 18.47 -42.34
N SER A 397 -36.80 18.21 -41.17
CA SER A 397 -37.49 17.85 -39.93
C SER A 397 -38.45 18.96 -39.50
N VAL A 398 -37.98 20.22 -39.48
CA VAL A 398 -38.81 21.39 -39.18
C VAL A 398 -39.91 21.61 -40.22
N THR A 399 -39.61 21.51 -41.52
CA THR A 399 -40.63 21.61 -42.57
C THR A 399 -41.74 20.55 -42.38
N ALA A 400 -41.37 19.29 -42.12
CA ALA A 400 -42.33 18.20 -41.91
C ALA A 400 -43.18 18.40 -40.64
N ALA A 401 -42.60 18.89 -39.54
CA ALA A 401 -43.33 19.22 -38.31
C ALA A 401 -44.33 20.37 -38.52
N LEU A 402 -43.89 21.45 -39.17
CA LEU A 402 -44.74 22.60 -39.54
C LEU A 402 -45.89 22.19 -40.46
N SER A 403 -45.60 21.46 -41.55
CA SER A 403 -46.63 21.03 -42.53
C SER A 403 -47.62 20.00 -41.96
N SER A 404 -47.25 19.25 -40.92
CA SER A 404 -48.14 18.29 -40.24
C SER A 404 -48.84 18.86 -39.01
N GLY A 405 -48.61 20.13 -38.65
CA GLY A 405 -49.17 20.78 -37.46
C GLY A 405 -48.66 20.23 -36.13
N LYS A 406 -47.62 19.38 -36.15
CA LYS A 406 -47.03 18.75 -34.96
C LYS A 406 -45.93 19.65 -34.39
N VAL A 407 -46.35 20.68 -33.67
CA VAL A 407 -45.45 21.69 -33.09
C VAL A 407 -45.56 21.69 -31.57
N GLU A 408 -44.42 21.61 -30.87
CA GLU A 408 -44.32 21.71 -29.41
C GLU A 408 -44.16 23.18 -29.01
N ALA A 409 -45.09 23.76 -28.26
CA ALA A 409 -44.97 25.15 -27.84
C ALA A 409 -43.70 25.38 -26.99
N TRP A 410 -42.92 26.42 -27.31
CA TRP A 410 -41.70 26.73 -26.57
C TRP A 410 -41.99 27.11 -25.11
N SER A 411 -41.31 26.43 -24.18
CA SER A 411 -41.52 26.52 -22.73
C SER A 411 -40.32 27.12 -21.97
N GLY A 412 -39.36 27.70 -22.69
CA GLY A 412 -38.14 28.28 -22.12
C GLY A 412 -38.23 29.80 -21.91
N PRO A 413 -37.09 30.50 -21.72
CA PRO A 413 -37.08 31.95 -21.65
C PRO A 413 -37.57 32.59 -22.95
N ASP A 414 -38.00 33.86 -22.89
CA ASP A 414 -38.39 34.61 -24.08
C ASP A 414 -37.23 34.68 -25.10
N ILE A 415 -37.60 34.54 -26.37
CA ILE A 415 -36.72 34.45 -27.53
C ILE A 415 -37.17 35.37 -28.68
N LYS A 416 -38.30 36.09 -28.56
CA LYS A 416 -38.75 36.97 -29.64
C LYS A 416 -37.77 38.13 -29.82
N GLY A 417 -37.33 38.33 -31.07
CA GLY A 417 -36.43 39.43 -31.44
C GLY A 417 -34.96 39.23 -31.09
N LYS A 418 -34.58 38.06 -30.55
CA LYS A 418 -33.16 37.71 -30.31
C LYS A 418 -32.43 37.35 -31.59
N ASN A 419 -31.12 37.53 -31.61
CA ASN A 419 -30.27 37.19 -32.75
C ASN A 419 -29.92 35.68 -32.79
N VAL A 420 -29.45 35.20 -33.94
CA VAL A 420 -29.21 33.76 -34.20
C VAL A 420 -28.23 33.13 -33.20
N ALA A 421 -27.22 33.85 -32.71
CA ALA A 421 -26.27 33.34 -31.73
C ALA A 421 -26.88 33.26 -30.31
N GLU A 422 -27.66 34.26 -29.90
CA GLU A 422 -28.43 34.19 -28.64
C GLU A 422 -29.43 33.03 -28.66
N LEU A 423 -30.10 32.80 -29.79
CA LEU A 423 -31.01 31.68 -29.99
C LEU A 423 -30.27 30.33 -29.92
N ALA A 424 -29.08 30.21 -30.53
CA ALA A 424 -28.26 29.00 -30.46
C ALA A 424 -27.83 28.66 -29.03
N GLU A 425 -27.34 29.64 -28.25
CA GLU A 425 -26.94 29.40 -26.84
C GLU A 425 -28.14 29.07 -25.94
N ILE A 426 -29.29 29.75 -26.13
CA ILE A 426 -30.53 29.42 -25.41
C ILE A 426 -31.00 28.00 -25.74
N PHE A 427 -30.86 27.54 -26.98
CA PHE A 427 -31.26 26.18 -27.35
C PHE A 427 -30.31 25.11 -26.80
N LYS A 428 -28.98 25.36 -26.81
CA LYS A 428 -27.99 24.49 -26.15
C LYS A 428 -28.31 24.34 -24.66
N GLY A 429 -28.49 25.45 -23.95
CA GLY A 429 -28.80 25.48 -22.52
C GLY A 429 -30.14 24.84 -22.14
N ALA A 430 -31.04 24.60 -23.10
CA ALA A 430 -32.30 23.90 -22.89
C ALA A 430 -32.18 22.36 -22.92
N ASN A 431 -30.99 21.80 -23.21
CA ASN A 431 -30.71 20.35 -23.23
C ASN A 431 -31.66 19.51 -24.11
N LYS A 432 -32.22 20.10 -25.18
CA LYS A 432 -33.14 19.41 -26.13
C LYS A 432 -32.43 18.81 -27.35
N ILE A 433 -31.10 18.85 -27.42
CA ILE A 433 -30.30 18.22 -28.48
C ILE A 433 -30.02 16.76 -28.10
N LYS A 434 -30.47 15.82 -28.92
CA LYS A 434 -30.27 14.38 -28.73
C LYS A 434 -28.91 13.98 -29.31
N GLY A 435 -28.18 13.08 -28.64
CA GLY A 435 -26.91 12.51 -29.12
C GLY A 435 -25.67 13.40 -29.01
N LEU A 436 -25.80 14.64 -28.52
CA LEU A 436 -24.69 15.58 -28.37
C LEU A 436 -23.60 15.00 -27.45
N GLY A 437 -22.33 15.03 -27.90
CA GLY A 437 -21.19 14.48 -27.16
C GLY A 437 -21.16 12.95 -27.02
N ALA A 438 -22.07 12.21 -27.68
CA ALA A 438 -22.11 10.75 -27.60
C ALA A 438 -21.25 10.03 -28.66
N PHE A 439 -20.87 10.73 -29.75
CA PHE A 439 -20.02 10.25 -30.86
C PHE A 439 -20.41 8.87 -31.44
N ALA A 440 -21.66 8.44 -31.26
CA ALA A 440 -22.09 7.06 -31.49
C ALA A 440 -22.31 6.69 -32.97
N SER A 441 -22.61 7.67 -33.82
CA SER A 441 -22.84 7.48 -35.26
C SER A 441 -22.71 8.78 -36.04
N ARG A 442 -22.45 8.66 -37.34
CA ARG A 442 -22.44 9.79 -38.29
C ARG A 442 -23.83 10.44 -38.33
N PHE A 443 -23.88 11.74 -38.08
CA PHE A 443 -25.07 12.56 -37.86
C PHE A 443 -25.99 12.05 -36.73
N GLY A 444 -25.43 11.34 -35.73
CA GLY A 444 -26.17 10.88 -34.56
C GLY A 444 -26.69 12.01 -33.66
N VAL A 445 -26.13 13.22 -33.80
CA VAL A 445 -26.61 14.43 -33.12
C VAL A 445 -27.78 15.05 -33.89
N GLY A 446 -28.86 15.44 -33.20
CA GLY A 446 -30.02 16.06 -33.85
C GLY A 446 -31.11 16.53 -32.87
N VAL A 447 -32.13 17.21 -33.39
CA VAL A 447 -33.24 17.77 -32.60
C VAL A 447 -34.57 17.18 -33.05
N ASP A 448 -35.54 17.14 -32.13
CA ASP A 448 -36.90 16.76 -32.49
C ASP A 448 -37.58 17.85 -33.35
N GLY A 449 -38.14 17.46 -34.50
CA GLY A 449 -38.75 18.41 -35.44
C GLY A 449 -39.88 19.22 -34.82
N ALA A 450 -40.66 18.64 -33.91
CA ALA A 450 -41.74 19.34 -33.22
C ALA A 450 -41.22 20.43 -32.27
N THR A 451 -40.13 20.13 -31.54
CA THR A 451 -39.42 21.07 -30.67
C THR A 451 -38.78 22.20 -31.47
N ALA A 452 -38.05 21.87 -32.55
CA ALA A 452 -37.34 22.83 -33.38
C ALA A 452 -38.29 23.78 -34.13
N ALA A 453 -39.41 23.25 -34.64
CA ALA A 453 -40.48 24.05 -35.24
C ALA A 453 -41.11 25.03 -34.24
N GLY A 454 -41.32 24.60 -32.99
CA GLY A 454 -41.90 25.46 -31.96
C GLY A 454 -40.96 26.55 -31.45
N PHE A 455 -39.67 26.23 -31.33
CA PHE A 455 -38.63 27.19 -31.01
C PHE A 455 -38.53 28.28 -32.09
N THR A 456 -38.50 27.89 -33.38
CA THR A 456 -38.46 28.86 -34.48
C THR A 456 -39.74 29.68 -34.62
N GLN A 457 -40.93 29.09 -34.41
CA GLN A 457 -42.18 29.87 -34.37
C GLN A 457 -42.20 30.89 -33.23
N ALA A 458 -41.66 30.57 -32.05
CA ALA A 458 -41.61 31.50 -30.93
C ALA A 458 -40.54 32.60 -31.11
N ALA A 459 -39.37 32.28 -31.68
CA ALA A 459 -38.33 33.26 -32.00
C ALA A 459 -38.77 34.23 -33.12
N PHE A 460 -39.40 33.70 -34.18
CA PHE A 460 -39.75 34.41 -35.41
C PHE A 460 -41.26 34.50 -35.62
N ALA A 461 -42.01 34.83 -34.57
CA ALA A 461 -43.48 34.83 -34.53
C ALA A 461 -44.19 35.68 -35.62
N ASP A 462 -43.47 36.59 -36.28
CA ASP A 462 -43.99 37.44 -37.35
C ASP A 462 -43.81 36.81 -38.75
N ILE A 463 -43.07 35.69 -38.86
CA ILE A 463 -42.88 34.89 -40.09
C ILE A 463 -43.88 33.73 -40.10
N LYS A 464 -44.62 33.59 -41.21
CA LYS A 464 -45.61 32.51 -41.42
C LYS A 464 -45.26 31.54 -42.55
N ASP A 465 -44.19 31.79 -43.30
CA ASP A 465 -43.73 30.85 -44.31
C ASP A 465 -42.92 29.71 -43.68
N THR A 466 -43.30 28.47 -44.03
CA THR A 466 -42.66 27.26 -43.54
C THR A 466 -41.24 27.04 -44.08
N GLY A 467 -40.94 27.57 -45.27
CA GLY A 467 -39.58 27.55 -45.82
C GLY A 467 -38.65 28.47 -45.04
N ALA A 468 -39.04 29.73 -44.87
CA ALA A 468 -38.29 30.73 -44.12
C ALA A 468 -38.07 30.34 -42.64
N LEU A 469 -39.04 29.69 -41.98
CA LEU A 469 -38.86 29.16 -40.62
C LEU A 469 -37.86 28.00 -40.58
N ALA A 470 -37.89 27.07 -41.55
CA ALA A 470 -36.90 26.01 -41.65
C ALA A 470 -35.49 26.55 -41.96
N ASP A 471 -35.36 27.53 -42.87
CA ASP A 471 -34.08 28.20 -43.14
C ASP A 471 -33.56 28.98 -41.92
N ALA A 472 -34.44 29.55 -41.10
CA ALA A 472 -34.07 30.18 -39.83
C ALA A 472 -33.59 29.13 -38.81
N TRP A 473 -34.21 27.95 -38.73
CA TRP A 473 -33.69 26.82 -37.94
C TRP A 473 -32.29 26.42 -38.41
N GLY A 474 -32.10 26.25 -39.72
CA GLY A 474 -30.80 25.89 -40.29
C GLY A 474 -29.68 26.85 -39.87
N LYS A 475 -29.94 28.17 -39.88
CA LYS A 475 -28.96 29.18 -39.42
C LYS A 475 -28.65 29.08 -37.92
N ILE A 476 -29.63 28.69 -37.09
CA ILE A 476 -29.39 28.41 -35.67
C ILE A 476 -28.53 27.16 -35.52
N VAL A 477 -28.82 26.11 -36.30
CA VAL A 477 -28.03 24.86 -36.32
C VAL A 477 -26.59 25.10 -36.82
N ASP A 478 -26.38 25.95 -37.83
CA ASP A 478 -25.05 26.37 -38.28
C ASP A 478 -24.23 26.94 -37.12
N VAL A 479 -24.81 27.84 -36.30
CA VAL A 479 -24.14 28.44 -35.13
C VAL A 479 -24.01 27.46 -33.95
N ILE A 480 -24.92 26.49 -33.80
CA ILE A 480 -24.75 25.37 -32.87
C ILE A 480 -23.54 24.51 -33.27
N ASN A 481 -23.34 24.28 -34.58
CA ASN A 481 -22.29 23.45 -35.12
C ASN A 481 -20.88 24.08 -35.08
N VAL A 482 -20.73 25.42 -35.08
CA VAL A 482 -19.40 26.09 -35.04
C VAL A 482 -18.46 25.56 -33.95
N PRO A 483 -18.82 25.48 -32.65
CA PRO A 483 -17.95 24.90 -31.63
C PRO A 483 -17.71 23.39 -31.80
N LEU A 484 -18.65 22.66 -32.39
CA LEU A 484 -18.57 21.20 -32.61
C LEU A 484 -17.59 20.87 -33.76
N TYR A 485 -17.55 21.71 -34.80
CA TYR A 485 -16.49 21.67 -35.81
C TYR A 485 -15.12 21.97 -35.19
N ARG A 486 -15.00 22.98 -34.32
CA ARG A 486 -13.73 23.28 -33.64
C ARG A 486 -13.25 22.12 -32.77
N GLU A 487 -14.15 21.50 -32.01
CA GLU A 487 -13.82 20.32 -31.20
C GLU A 487 -13.27 19.17 -32.06
N TRP A 488 -13.85 18.94 -33.25
CA TRP A 488 -13.35 17.98 -34.22
C TRP A 488 -11.99 18.38 -34.83
N GLU A 489 -11.78 19.65 -35.18
CA GLU A 489 -10.50 20.17 -35.68
C GLU A 489 -9.39 19.99 -34.63
N GLU A 490 -9.67 20.29 -33.37
CA GLU A 490 -8.76 20.10 -32.24
C GLU A 490 -8.46 18.60 -32.02
N ASP A 491 -9.48 17.75 -31.93
CA ASP A 491 -9.32 16.30 -31.71
C ASP A 491 -8.53 15.61 -32.83
N THR A 492 -8.83 15.92 -34.09
CA THR A 492 -8.12 15.30 -35.23
C THR A 492 -6.71 15.84 -35.42
N LYS A 493 -6.45 17.10 -35.08
CA LYS A 493 -5.09 17.63 -35.02
C LYS A 493 -4.26 16.91 -33.95
N ILE A 494 -4.80 16.75 -32.73
CA ILE A 494 -4.12 16.02 -31.65
C ILE A 494 -3.79 14.59 -32.10
N ALA A 495 -4.73 13.90 -32.76
CA ALA A 495 -4.49 12.57 -33.31
C ALA A 495 -3.33 12.52 -34.31
N ILE A 496 -3.23 13.49 -35.23
CA ILE A 496 -2.15 13.56 -36.22
C ILE A 496 -0.81 13.90 -35.57
N ASP A 497 -0.78 14.80 -34.58
CA ASP A 497 0.44 15.15 -33.84
C ASP A 497 0.93 14.00 -32.95
N HIS A 498 0.02 13.20 -32.37
CA HIS A 498 0.39 11.95 -31.68
C HIS A 498 0.95 10.89 -32.66
N VAL A 499 0.35 10.73 -33.85
CA VAL A 499 0.89 9.85 -34.89
C VAL A 499 2.28 10.32 -35.34
N ARG A 500 2.48 11.62 -35.55
CA ARG A 500 3.80 12.23 -35.85
C ARG A 500 4.85 11.84 -34.83
N ASN A 501 4.55 12.07 -33.55
CA ASN A 501 5.49 11.83 -32.45
C ASN A 501 5.80 10.33 -32.29
N ARG A 502 4.80 9.45 -32.45
CA ARG A 502 5.02 7.99 -32.37
C ARG A 502 5.79 7.45 -33.57
N VAL A 503 5.54 7.93 -34.78
CA VAL A 503 6.33 7.59 -35.98
C VAL A 503 7.79 8.03 -35.80
N LYS A 504 8.01 9.26 -35.32
CA LYS A 504 9.36 9.78 -35.05
C LYS A 504 10.11 8.91 -34.05
N TYR A 505 9.51 8.64 -32.88
CA TYR A 505 10.11 7.79 -31.86
C TYR A 505 10.39 6.36 -32.37
N THR A 506 9.43 5.74 -33.05
CA THR A 506 9.56 4.32 -33.45
C THR A 506 10.51 4.10 -34.63
N ARG A 507 10.74 5.09 -35.49
CA ARG A 507 11.50 4.96 -36.74
C ARG A 507 12.80 5.79 -36.77
N LEU A 508 12.75 7.05 -36.33
CA LEU A 508 13.80 8.04 -36.58
C LEU A 508 14.73 8.30 -35.38
N ASP A 509 14.20 8.46 -34.17
CA ASP A 509 15.00 8.85 -32.99
C ASP A 509 16.06 7.81 -32.61
N GLU A 510 17.21 8.23 -32.08
CA GLU A 510 18.35 7.33 -31.80
C GLU A 510 18.07 6.31 -30.69
N HIS A 511 17.39 6.74 -29.62
CA HIS A 511 16.87 5.88 -28.55
C HIS A 511 15.59 5.11 -28.95
N GLY A 512 15.15 5.22 -30.19
CA GLY A 512 13.95 4.56 -30.70
C GLY A 512 14.17 3.07 -31.03
N PRO A 513 13.09 2.26 -31.09
CA PRO A 513 13.18 0.85 -31.48
C PRO A 513 13.56 0.58 -32.96
N LYS A 514 13.80 1.62 -33.77
CA LYS A 514 14.23 1.58 -35.18
C LYS A 514 13.43 0.56 -36.03
N LEU A 515 12.10 0.59 -35.94
CA LEU A 515 11.24 -0.31 -36.72
C LEU A 515 11.44 -0.05 -38.23
N GLY A 516 11.54 -1.12 -39.03
CA GLY A 516 11.99 -1.07 -40.42
C GLY A 516 10.99 -0.49 -41.43
N ARG A 517 10.81 -1.17 -42.56
CA ARG A 517 9.87 -0.76 -43.62
C ARG A 517 8.42 -0.74 -43.10
N ILE A 518 7.66 0.29 -43.47
CA ILE A 518 6.22 0.43 -43.20
C ILE A 518 5.44 -0.46 -44.18
N THR A 519 4.49 -1.23 -43.65
CA THR A 519 3.54 -2.08 -44.41
C THR A 519 2.17 -2.07 -43.72
N ARG A 520 1.24 -2.95 -44.10
CA ARG A 520 -0.03 -3.14 -43.35
C ARG A 520 0.21 -3.84 -42.00
N GLU A 521 1.19 -4.73 -41.97
CA GLU A 521 1.58 -5.58 -40.84
C GLU A 521 2.57 -4.87 -39.90
N ASN A 522 3.38 -3.95 -40.42
CA ASN A 522 4.21 -3.02 -39.66
C ASN A 522 3.78 -1.55 -39.92
N PRO A 523 2.55 -1.17 -39.53
CA PRO A 523 1.93 0.12 -39.86
C PRO A 523 2.66 1.32 -39.24
N LEU A 524 2.32 2.54 -39.68
CA LEU A 524 2.92 3.78 -39.20
C LEU A 524 2.98 3.87 -37.66
N VAL A 525 1.89 3.48 -37.01
CA VAL A 525 1.73 3.38 -35.56
C VAL A 525 0.94 2.13 -35.21
N GLU A 526 1.10 1.67 -33.97
CA GLU A 526 0.51 0.41 -33.49
C GLU A 526 -1.03 0.42 -33.53
N PRO A 527 -1.67 -0.72 -33.85
CA PRO A 527 -3.13 -0.81 -33.97
C PRO A 527 -3.82 -0.68 -32.60
N TYR A 528 -4.82 0.20 -32.52
CA TYR A 528 -5.63 0.41 -31.32
C TYR A 528 -6.77 -0.60 -31.19
N PHE A 529 -7.07 -1.37 -32.24
CA PHE A 529 -8.12 -2.38 -32.22
C PHE A 529 -7.65 -3.73 -32.80
N THR A 530 -7.76 -4.78 -31.99
CA THR A 530 -7.67 -6.17 -32.46
C THR A 530 -8.91 -6.50 -33.27
N ARG A 531 -8.73 -6.96 -34.51
CA ARG A 531 -9.83 -7.22 -35.46
C ARG A 531 -10.06 -8.72 -35.60
N LEU A 532 -11.03 -9.24 -34.88
CA LEU A 532 -11.39 -10.65 -34.89
C LEU A 532 -12.20 -10.98 -36.16
N SER A 533 -11.98 -12.16 -36.74
CA SER A 533 -12.74 -12.62 -37.91
C SER A 533 -13.19 -14.09 -37.74
N PRO A 534 -14.15 -14.37 -36.84
CA PRO A 534 -14.68 -15.73 -36.67
C PRO A 534 -15.44 -16.24 -37.90
N LYS A 535 -15.87 -15.33 -38.78
CA LYS A 535 -16.65 -15.60 -40.00
C LYS A 535 -16.24 -14.55 -41.05
N PRO A 536 -16.22 -14.87 -42.36
CA PRO A 536 -15.81 -13.91 -43.40
C PRO A 536 -16.60 -12.60 -43.43
N ASN A 537 -17.86 -12.63 -42.95
CA ASN A 537 -18.75 -11.47 -42.86
C ASN A 537 -19.05 -11.10 -41.39
N ALA A 538 -18.06 -11.21 -40.49
CA ALA A 538 -18.18 -10.71 -39.12
C ALA A 538 -18.34 -9.18 -39.12
N ASP A 539 -19.22 -8.66 -38.27
CA ASP A 539 -19.47 -7.22 -38.13
C ASP A 539 -18.26 -6.52 -37.48
N PRO A 540 -17.57 -5.60 -38.19
CA PRO A 540 -16.42 -4.89 -37.63
C PRO A 540 -16.74 -4.08 -36.37
N LEU A 541 -17.98 -3.64 -36.19
CA LEU A 541 -18.41 -2.88 -35.00
C LEU A 541 -18.51 -3.77 -33.76
N VAL A 542 -18.79 -5.07 -33.93
CA VAL A 542 -18.81 -6.06 -32.84
C VAL A 542 -17.41 -6.60 -32.57
N TYR A 543 -16.68 -6.96 -33.62
CA TYR A 543 -15.47 -7.79 -33.54
C TYR A 543 -14.14 -7.02 -33.61
N SER A 544 -14.17 -5.68 -33.68
CA SER A 544 -12.96 -4.86 -33.47
C SER A 544 -12.89 -4.43 -32.00
N LEU A 545 -12.07 -5.11 -31.22
CA LEU A 545 -11.94 -4.91 -29.77
C LEU A 545 -10.76 -4.00 -29.44
N ALA A 546 -10.97 -3.01 -28.59
CA ALA A 546 -9.95 -2.03 -28.22
C ALA A 546 -8.79 -2.67 -27.44
N ASN A 547 -7.57 -2.36 -27.85
CA ASN A 547 -6.34 -2.79 -27.19
C ASN A 547 -6.05 -1.92 -25.96
N ASN A 548 -5.57 -2.53 -24.89
CA ASN A 548 -5.23 -1.83 -23.65
C ASN A 548 -3.91 -1.06 -23.80
N GLY A 549 -3.60 -0.25 -22.80
CA GLY A 549 -2.37 0.53 -22.73
C GLY A 549 -2.38 1.40 -21.49
N TRP A 550 -1.66 2.51 -21.55
CA TRP A 550 -1.63 3.54 -20.51
C TRP A 550 -1.59 4.95 -21.13
N ILE A 551 -1.80 5.97 -20.31
CA ILE A 551 -1.75 7.39 -20.69
C ILE A 551 -0.89 8.11 -19.65
N TRP A 552 -0.03 9.03 -20.09
CA TRP A 552 0.85 9.78 -19.20
C TRP A 552 0.04 10.68 -18.25
N ASN A 553 0.24 10.52 -16.93
CA ASN A 553 -0.39 11.33 -15.89
C ASN A 553 -1.94 11.39 -15.99
N ALA A 554 -2.58 10.27 -16.31
CA ALA A 554 -4.03 10.13 -16.28
C ALA A 554 -4.57 9.91 -14.85
N ASP A 555 -5.82 10.27 -14.63
CA ASP A 555 -6.57 9.94 -13.40
C ASP A 555 -6.80 8.42 -13.32
N PRO A 556 -6.28 7.71 -12.29
CA PRO A 556 -6.40 6.26 -12.17
C PRO A 556 -7.85 5.79 -11.95
N LEU A 557 -8.77 6.67 -11.54
CA LEU A 557 -10.20 6.34 -11.44
C LEU A 557 -10.93 6.42 -12.79
N GLN A 558 -10.34 7.05 -13.81
CA GLN A 558 -10.98 7.26 -15.11
C GLN A 558 -10.54 6.22 -16.14
N ASN A 559 -11.41 5.25 -16.41
CA ASN A 559 -11.22 4.30 -17.50
C ASN A 559 -11.27 5.03 -18.86
N PHE A 560 -10.10 5.26 -19.45
CA PHE A 560 -9.89 5.97 -20.71
C PHE A 560 -10.53 5.34 -21.97
N ALA A 561 -11.19 4.18 -21.84
CA ALA A 561 -12.06 3.63 -22.89
C ALA A 561 -13.51 4.18 -22.83
N LEU A 562 -13.89 4.90 -21.77
CA LEU A 562 -15.21 5.46 -21.55
C LEU A 562 -15.23 6.99 -21.65
N LEU A 563 -16.39 7.56 -21.97
CA LEU A 563 -16.62 9.00 -21.89
C LEU A 563 -16.46 9.49 -20.43
N PRO A 564 -15.94 10.71 -20.19
CA PRO A 564 -15.66 11.77 -21.18
C PRO A 564 -14.33 11.63 -21.95
N SER A 565 -13.55 10.56 -21.75
CA SER A 565 -12.27 10.41 -22.46
C SER A 565 -12.46 10.20 -23.96
N LYS A 566 -11.59 10.83 -24.75
CA LYS A 566 -11.49 10.69 -26.22
C LYS A 566 -10.15 10.07 -26.64
N ALA A 567 -9.41 9.46 -25.72
CA ALA A 567 -8.02 9.04 -25.90
C ALA A 567 -7.76 8.10 -27.09
N TYR A 568 -8.69 7.18 -27.38
CA TYR A 568 -8.59 6.30 -28.55
C TYR A 568 -8.71 7.05 -29.89
N LEU A 569 -9.57 8.08 -29.95
CA LEU A 569 -9.75 8.92 -31.13
C LEU A 569 -8.57 9.90 -31.30
N ARG A 570 -8.14 10.51 -30.20
CA ARG A 570 -7.01 11.46 -30.15
C ARG A 570 -5.62 10.81 -30.21
N ARG A 571 -5.53 9.48 -30.29
CA ARG A 571 -4.26 8.71 -30.27
C ARG A 571 -3.38 8.99 -29.04
N GLU A 572 -4.01 9.28 -27.90
CA GLU A 572 -3.35 9.58 -26.62
C GLU A 572 -2.82 8.31 -25.90
N VAL A 573 -3.35 7.12 -26.22
CA VAL A 573 -3.01 5.84 -25.56
C VAL A 573 -1.66 5.29 -26.03
N ILE A 574 -0.75 5.01 -25.10
CA ILE A 574 0.45 4.19 -25.36
C ILE A 574 0.01 2.72 -25.28
N VAL A 575 -0.27 2.16 -26.46
CA VAL A 575 -1.00 0.88 -26.63
C VAL A 575 -0.10 -0.36 -26.53
N TRP A 576 -0.64 -1.43 -25.98
CA TRP A 576 -0.13 -2.80 -26.02
C TRP A 576 -0.92 -3.58 -27.07
N GLY A 577 -0.42 -3.62 -28.31
CA GLY A 577 -1.14 -4.17 -29.46
C GLY A 577 -1.43 -5.68 -29.40
N ASP A 578 -0.76 -6.39 -28.49
CA ASP A 578 -0.94 -7.81 -28.18
C ASP A 578 -1.96 -8.07 -27.05
N CYS A 579 -2.57 -7.03 -26.48
CA CYS A 579 -3.42 -7.11 -25.29
C CYS A 579 -4.76 -6.38 -25.46
N VAL A 580 -5.87 -7.12 -25.57
CA VAL A 580 -7.25 -6.57 -25.63
C VAL A 580 -7.73 -6.15 -24.24
N LYS A 581 -8.32 -4.95 -24.13
CA LYS A 581 -8.82 -4.38 -22.85
C LYS A 581 -10.15 -5.01 -22.43
N LEU A 582 -10.25 -5.43 -21.16
CA LEU A 582 -11.41 -6.15 -20.63
C LEU A 582 -12.52 -5.20 -20.13
N ARG A 583 -13.74 -5.39 -20.64
CA ARG A 583 -14.93 -4.56 -20.40
C ARG A 583 -15.86 -5.18 -19.35
N TYR A 584 -15.52 -5.01 -18.07
CA TYR A 584 -16.32 -5.51 -16.95
C TYR A 584 -17.68 -4.79 -16.78
N GLY A 585 -17.72 -3.47 -17.00
CA GLY A 585 -18.81 -2.62 -16.48
C GLY A 585 -18.68 -2.38 -14.97
N SER A 586 -19.64 -1.70 -14.35
CA SER A 586 -19.57 -1.31 -12.93
C SER A 586 -20.10 -2.39 -11.97
N GLN A 587 -20.69 -3.46 -12.52
CA GLN A 587 -21.31 -4.54 -11.77
C GLN A 587 -21.32 -5.86 -12.57
N PRO A 588 -21.39 -7.03 -11.91
CA PRO A 588 -21.39 -8.33 -12.60
C PRO A 588 -22.45 -8.53 -13.69
N SER A 589 -23.60 -7.86 -13.60
CA SER A 589 -24.66 -7.95 -14.60
C SER A 589 -24.33 -7.27 -15.94
N ASP A 590 -23.34 -6.39 -15.99
CA ASP A 590 -22.94 -5.67 -17.21
C ASP A 590 -22.05 -6.53 -18.13
N ASN A 591 -21.45 -7.59 -17.57
CA ASN A 591 -20.71 -8.62 -18.31
C ASN A 591 -20.63 -9.97 -17.54
N PRO A 592 -21.75 -10.72 -17.38
CA PRO A 592 -21.80 -11.87 -16.48
C PRO A 592 -20.76 -12.95 -16.78
N TRP A 593 -20.44 -13.15 -18.05
CA TRP A 593 -19.43 -14.13 -18.48
C TRP A 593 -18.03 -13.72 -18.03
N LEU A 594 -17.58 -12.49 -18.35
CA LEU A 594 -16.24 -12.01 -18.03
C LEU A 594 -15.99 -11.98 -16.51
N TRP A 595 -16.97 -11.50 -15.74
CA TRP A 595 -16.88 -11.51 -14.29
C TRP A 595 -16.76 -12.93 -13.73
N SER A 596 -17.51 -13.90 -14.27
CA SER A 596 -17.44 -15.30 -13.81
C SER A 596 -16.12 -15.98 -14.20
N HIS A 597 -15.63 -15.76 -15.44
CA HIS A 597 -14.36 -16.27 -15.95
C HIS A 597 -13.18 -15.78 -15.10
N MET A 598 -13.10 -14.47 -14.86
CA MET A 598 -12.00 -13.87 -14.09
C MET A 598 -12.10 -14.18 -12.59
N THR A 599 -13.31 -14.30 -12.03
CA THR A 599 -13.48 -14.78 -10.64
C THR A 599 -12.94 -16.20 -10.47
N SER A 600 -13.24 -17.10 -11.42
CA SER A 600 -12.73 -18.49 -11.41
C SER A 600 -11.20 -18.53 -11.52
N TYR A 601 -10.63 -17.72 -12.40
CA TYR A 601 -9.17 -17.59 -12.60
C TYR A 601 -8.46 -17.17 -11.30
N VAL A 602 -8.89 -16.05 -10.72
CA VAL A 602 -8.33 -15.50 -9.49
C VAL A 602 -8.51 -16.46 -8.30
N THR A 603 -9.65 -17.15 -8.22
CA THR A 603 -9.91 -18.18 -7.20
C THR A 603 -8.95 -19.37 -7.34
N SER A 604 -8.68 -19.84 -8.55
CA SER A 604 -7.74 -20.94 -8.83
C SER A 604 -6.29 -20.56 -8.49
N LEU A 605 -5.89 -19.31 -8.78
CA LEU A 605 -4.59 -18.78 -8.35
C LEU A 605 -4.50 -18.65 -6.82
N ALA A 606 -5.55 -18.20 -6.14
CA ALA A 606 -5.56 -18.08 -4.67
C ALA A 606 -5.46 -19.45 -3.97
N GLN A 607 -5.96 -20.52 -4.58
CA GLN A 607 -5.74 -21.88 -4.10
C GLN A 607 -4.27 -22.29 -4.27
N THR A 608 -3.67 -21.97 -5.42
CA THR A 608 -2.31 -22.40 -5.81
C THR A 608 -1.17 -21.62 -5.13
N PHE A 609 -1.29 -20.29 -5.01
CA PHE A 609 -0.23 -19.37 -4.59
C PHE A 609 -0.50 -18.74 -3.22
N ASP A 610 0.57 -18.30 -2.54
CA ASP A 610 0.51 -17.67 -1.22
C ASP A 610 0.16 -16.18 -1.25
N GLY A 611 0.30 -15.55 -2.43
CA GLY A 611 -0.06 -14.16 -2.62
C GLY A 611 -0.01 -13.73 -4.07
N PHE A 612 -0.46 -12.49 -4.32
CA PHE A 612 -0.51 -11.87 -5.63
C PHE A 612 0.33 -10.59 -5.71
N ARG A 613 1.00 -10.38 -6.84
CA ARG A 613 1.30 -9.05 -7.38
C ARG A 613 0.12 -8.62 -8.26
N ILE A 614 -0.46 -7.46 -8.00
CA ILE A 614 -1.46 -6.85 -8.88
C ILE A 614 -0.75 -5.96 -9.88
N ASP A 615 -0.68 -6.46 -11.11
CA ASP A 615 -0.09 -5.80 -12.27
C ASP A 615 -0.90 -4.58 -12.69
N ASN A 616 -0.23 -3.44 -12.91
CA ASN A 616 -0.87 -2.17 -13.27
C ASN A 616 -2.16 -1.91 -12.43
N CYS A 617 -2.02 -1.95 -11.11
CA CYS A 617 -3.15 -1.86 -10.18
C CYS A 617 -3.89 -0.53 -10.34
N HIS A 618 -3.17 0.55 -10.67
CA HIS A 618 -3.71 1.89 -10.88
C HIS A 618 -4.59 2.03 -12.13
N SER A 619 -4.54 1.10 -13.10
CA SER A 619 -5.49 1.04 -14.23
C SER A 619 -6.68 0.10 -13.98
N THR A 620 -6.72 -0.57 -12.83
CA THR A 620 -7.75 -1.56 -12.49
C THR A 620 -8.93 -0.89 -11.78
N PRO A 621 -10.18 -0.98 -12.27
CA PRO A 621 -11.33 -0.42 -11.58
C PRO A 621 -11.49 -1.00 -10.16
N LEU A 622 -11.75 -0.13 -9.18
CA LEU A 622 -11.80 -0.50 -7.76
C LEU A 622 -12.85 -1.59 -7.48
N GLU A 623 -14.01 -1.52 -8.15
CA GLU A 623 -15.09 -2.49 -8.05
C GLU A 623 -14.69 -3.88 -8.57
N VAL A 624 -13.83 -3.95 -9.60
CA VAL A 624 -13.28 -5.19 -10.13
C VAL A 624 -12.24 -5.74 -9.16
N GLY A 625 -11.22 -4.94 -8.81
CA GLY A 625 -10.15 -5.36 -7.90
C GLY A 625 -10.69 -5.84 -6.55
N THR A 626 -11.65 -5.10 -5.98
CA THR A 626 -12.29 -5.43 -4.70
C THR A 626 -12.95 -6.80 -4.75
N ARG A 627 -13.81 -7.04 -5.75
CA ARG A 627 -14.54 -8.32 -5.88
C ARG A 627 -13.61 -9.50 -6.19
N MET A 628 -12.60 -9.31 -7.02
CA MET A 628 -11.62 -10.35 -7.35
C MET A 628 -10.78 -10.73 -6.13
N LEU A 629 -10.30 -9.75 -5.36
CA LEU A 629 -9.53 -10.00 -4.13
C LEU A 629 -10.40 -10.52 -2.97
N ASP A 630 -11.69 -10.16 -2.90
CA ASP A 630 -12.62 -10.78 -1.95
C ASP A 630 -12.83 -12.27 -2.26
N ALA A 631 -13.05 -12.64 -3.53
CA ALA A 631 -13.12 -14.04 -3.94
C ALA A 631 -11.82 -14.80 -3.64
N ALA A 632 -10.68 -14.16 -3.89
CA ALA A 632 -9.36 -14.70 -3.55
C ALA A 632 -9.20 -14.97 -2.05
N ARG A 633 -9.57 -14.00 -1.19
CA ARG A 633 -9.48 -14.15 0.28
C ARG A 633 -10.47 -15.14 0.86
N VAL A 634 -11.62 -15.36 0.21
CA VAL A 634 -12.55 -16.46 0.58
C VAL A 634 -11.92 -17.84 0.28
N ALA A 635 -11.10 -17.96 -0.77
CA ALA A 635 -10.36 -19.19 -1.07
C ALA A 635 -9.08 -19.36 -0.21
N ARG A 636 -8.42 -18.26 0.16
CA ARG A 636 -7.24 -18.22 1.02
C ARG A 636 -7.27 -16.98 1.93
N PRO A 637 -7.69 -17.11 3.21
CA PRO A 637 -7.77 -15.96 4.12
C PRO A 637 -6.44 -15.20 4.27
N ASP A 638 -5.33 -15.93 4.45
CA ASP A 638 -3.97 -15.39 4.59
C ASP A 638 -3.28 -15.14 3.23
N LEU A 639 -4.03 -14.65 2.24
CA LEU A 639 -3.48 -14.24 0.94
C LEU A 639 -2.75 -12.89 1.09
N TYR A 640 -1.44 -12.90 0.84
CA TYR A 640 -0.65 -11.67 0.74
C TYR A 640 -0.90 -10.96 -0.59
N VAL A 641 -1.13 -9.65 -0.57
CA VAL A 641 -1.33 -8.85 -1.79
C VAL A 641 -0.35 -7.69 -1.81
N CYS A 642 0.50 -7.63 -2.84
CA CYS A 642 1.25 -6.42 -3.20
C CYS A 642 0.77 -5.84 -4.53
N ALA A 643 0.98 -4.54 -4.75
CA ALA A 643 0.51 -3.86 -5.95
C ALA A 643 1.56 -2.95 -6.58
N GLU A 644 1.57 -2.92 -7.90
CA GLU A 644 2.19 -1.85 -8.68
C GLU A 644 1.21 -0.68 -8.80
N LEU A 645 1.41 0.33 -7.96
CA LEU A 645 0.46 1.42 -7.75
C LEU A 645 1.19 2.77 -7.78
N PHE A 646 0.81 3.58 -8.77
CA PHE A 646 1.38 4.90 -9.03
C PHE A 646 0.24 5.89 -9.32
N THR A 647 -0.53 6.27 -8.29
CA THR A 647 -1.70 7.17 -8.47
C THR A 647 -1.34 8.66 -8.56
N GLY A 648 -0.08 9.01 -8.29
CA GLY A 648 0.39 10.41 -8.22
C GLY A 648 0.04 11.17 -6.93
N SER A 649 -0.70 10.56 -6.00
CA SER A 649 -1.03 11.14 -4.69
C SER A 649 -1.11 10.08 -3.61
N GLU A 650 -0.54 10.34 -2.43
CA GLU A 650 -0.55 9.39 -1.31
C GLU A 650 -1.96 9.14 -0.76
N ASP A 651 -2.85 10.14 -0.82
CA ASP A 651 -4.28 9.98 -0.51
C ASP A 651 -4.98 9.03 -1.48
N MET A 652 -4.57 9.02 -2.75
CA MET A 652 -5.13 8.13 -3.78
C MET A 652 -4.55 6.72 -3.70
N ASP A 653 -3.25 6.58 -3.39
CA ASP A 653 -2.67 5.28 -3.03
C ASP A 653 -3.42 4.67 -1.83
N LEU A 654 -3.78 5.49 -0.83
CA LEU A 654 -4.53 5.06 0.36
C LEU A 654 -5.96 4.57 0.04
N VAL A 655 -6.64 5.18 -0.94
CA VAL A 655 -7.96 4.70 -1.43
C VAL A 655 -7.83 3.29 -1.99
N PHE A 656 -6.88 3.04 -2.89
CA PHE A 656 -6.67 1.69 -3.44
C PHE A 656 -6.27 0.69 -2.33
N VAL A 657 -5.36 1.07 -1.43
CA VAL A 657 -4.90 0.21 -0.32
C VAL A 657 -6.03 -0.25 0.60
N ARG A 658 -6.94 0.66 0.98
CA ARG A 658 -8.00 0.36 1.95
C ARG A 658 -9.20 -0.39 1.35
N GLU A 659 -9.55 -0.14 0.09
CA GLU A 659 -10.63 -0.88 -0.58
C GLU A 659 -10.19 -2.31 -0.93
N LEU A 660 -9.05 -2.42 -1.61
CA LEU A 660 -8.52 -3.66 -2.15
C LEU A 660 -7.89 -4.56 -1.07
N GLY A 661 -7.45 -3.96 0.04
CA GLY A 661 -6.75 -4.67 1.12
C GLY A 661 -5.28 -4.92 0.83
N ILE A 662 -4.61 -4.02 0.12
CA ILE A 662 -3.22 -4.24 -0.31
C ILE A 662 -2.29 -4.21 0.92
N ASN A 663 -1.54 -5.29 1.11
CA ASN A 663 -0.58 -5.44 2.21
C ASN A 663 0.77 -4.79 1.91
N SER A 664 1.11 -4.51 0.64
CA SER A 664 2.36 -3.81 0.29
C SER A 664 2.28 -3.05 -1.02
N LEU A 665 2.78 -1.82 -1.05
CA LEU A 665 2.99 -1.06 -2.28
C LEU A 665 4.43 -1.25 -2.77
N ILE A 666 4.58 -1.55 -4.06
CA ILE A 666 5.90 -1.62 -4.69
C ILE A 666 6.54 -0.22 -4.69
N ARG A 667 7.82 -0.16 -4.31
CA ARG A 667 8.68 1.02 -4.33
C ARG A 667 10.03 0.60 -4.92
N GLU A 668 10.66 1.45 -5.72
CA GLU A 668 11.86 1.08 -6.49
C GLU A 668 13.05 1.96 -6.13
N SER A 669 14.19 1.35 -5.78
CA SER A 669 15.42 2.08 -5.46
C SER A 669 15.98 2.86 -6.67
N GLY A 670 15.64 2.42 -7.88
CA GLY A 670 15.99 3.06 -9.15
C GLY A 670 15.35 4.43 -9.36
N ASN A 671 14.36 4.82 -8.54
CA ASN A 671 13.75 6.16 -8.58
C ASN A 671 14.51 7.20 -7.72
N GLY A 672 15.45 6.78 -6.87
CA GLY A 672 16.50 7.67 -6.38
C GLY A 672 17.48 7.98 -7.51
N TRP A 673 17.52 9.25 -7.96
CA TRP A 673 18.43 9.67 -9.04
C TRP A 673 19.83 10.08 -8.56
N ASP A 674 19.97 10.34 -7.25
CA ASP A 674 21.24 10.65 -6.57
C ASP A 674 21.28 9.97 -5.18
N PRO A 675 22.44 9.96 -4.47
CA PRO A 675 22.58 9.33 -3.15
C PRO A 675 21.65 9.92 -2.07
N LYS A 676 21.25 11.19 -2.21
CA LYS A 676 20.41 11.90 -1.23
C LYS A 676 18.93 11.52 -1.37
N GLU A 677 18.44 11.35 -2.60
CA GLU A 677 17.10 10.83 -2.82
C GLU A 677 17.01 9.32 -2.52
N LEU A 678 18.08 8.56 -2.78
CA LEU A 678 18.14 7.17 -2.32
C LEU A 678 18.13 7.08 -0.78
N SER A 679 18.89 7.94 -0.07
CA SER A 679 18.85 7.96 1.40
C SER A 679 17.50 8.43 1.94
N ARG A 680 16.81 9.36 1.26
CA ARG A 680 15.43 9.76 1.60
C ARG A 680 14.42 8.62 1.44
N LEU A 681 14.52 7.81 0.37
CA LEU A 681 13.70 6.61 0.18
C LEU A 681 14.00 5.55 1.24
N LEU A 682 15.28 5.33 1.58
CA LEU A 682 15.71 4.39 2.62
C LEU A 682 15.30 4.84 4.03
N TYR A 683 15.28 6.14 4.31
CA TYR A 683 14.72 6.66 5.56
C TYR A 683 13.22 6.37 5.64
N ARG A 684 12.47 6.79 4.61
CA ARG A 684 11.01 6.72 4.58
C ARG A 684 10.43 5.29 4.56
N HIS A 685 11.13 4.36 3.92
CA HIS A 685 10.64 2.99 3.72
C HIS A 685 11.50 1.94 4.43
N GLY A 686 12.73 2.27 4.86
CA GLY A 686 13.67 1.33 5.46
C GLY A 686 13.97 1.54 6.94
N VAL A 687 13.49 2.63 7.56
CA VAL A 687 13.49 2.81 9.02
C VAL A 687 12.09 2.53 9.56
N GLY A 688 11.97 1.65 10.56
CA GLY A 688 10.69 1.39 11.23
C GLY A 688 10.33 2.45 12.25
N LYS A 689 11.30 2.74 13.13
CA LYS A 689 11.26 3.82 14.13
C LYS A 689 12.65 4.48 14.19
N PRO A 690 12.78 5.79 14.45
CA PRO A 690 14.06 6.38 14.81
C PRO A 690 14.65 5.70 16.06
N ILE A 691 15.98 5.62 16.17
CA ILE A 691 16.66 5.07 17.36
C ILE A 691 16.29 5.87 18.62
N GLY A 692 15.94 5.16 19.69
CA GLY A 692 15.49 5.75 20.96
C GLY A 692 14.13 6.45 20.86
N SER A 693 13.14 5.80 20.24
CA SER A 693 11.79 6.35 20.07
C SER A 693 10.95 6.28 21.36
N MET A 694 10.18 7.33 21.64
CA MET A 694 9.13 7.30 22.68
C MET A 694 7.80 6.90 22.03
N ASP A 695 7.57 5.60 21.91
CA ASP A 695 6.51 5.04 21.07
C ASP A 695 5.24 4.64 21.87
N GLY A 696 4.38 3.82 21.26
CA GLY A 696 3.15 3.32 21.88
C GLY A 696 3.37 2.54 23.18
N ALA A 697 4.57 2.03 23.50
CA ALA A 697 4.87 1.42 24.80
C ALA A 697 4.87 2.44 25.96
N CYS A 698 5.07 3.73 25.68
CA CYS A 698 4.84 4.82 26.64
C CYS A 698 3.35 5.00 26.96
N MET A 699 2.47 4.64 26.02
CA MET A 699 1.04 4.92 26.03
C MET A 699 0.19 3.67 26.33
N GLN A 700 0.79 2.60 26.84
CA GLN A 700 0.10 1.34 27.15
C GLN A 700 -0.53 1.36 28.54
N SER A 701 -1.81 1.01 28.63
CA SER A 701 -2.53 0.77 29.89
C SER A 701 -2.92 -0.70 30.04
N LYS A 702 -3.20 -1.14 31.27
CA LYS A 702 -3.61 -2.51 31.59
C LYS A 702 -5.03 -2.51 32.14
N GLU A 703 -5.87 -3.41 31.64
CA GLU A 703 -7.26 -3.53 32.09
C GLU A 703 -7.71 -5.00 32.15
N GLU A 704 -8.80 -5.26 32.86
CA GLU A 704 -9.52 -6.53 32.77
C GLU A 704 -10.69 -6.41 31.77
N ILE A 705 -10.63 -7.19 30.69
CA ILE A 705 -11.66 -7.23 29.66
C ILE A 705 -12.63 -8.40 29.88
N ALA A 706 -13.92 -8.12 29.80
CA ALA A 706 -14.92 -9.16 29.55
C ALA A 706 -14.78 -9.67 28.10
N SER A 707 -15.13 -10.93 27.84
CA SER A 707 -15.12 -11.47 26.47
C SER A 707 -15.95 -10.61 25.50
N PRO A 708 -15.40 -10.22 24.33
CA PRO A 708 -16.11 -9.40 23.33
C PRO A 708 -17.36 -10.09 22.76
N THR A 709 -17.51 -11.41 22.94
CA THR A 709 -18.72 -12.14 22.52
C THR A 709 -19.82 -12.14 23.59
N GLY A 710 -19.64 -11.42 24.71
CA GLY A 710 -20.55 -11.41 25.87
C GLY A 710 -20.65 -12.75 26.61
N LYS A 711 -19.73 -13.68 26.35
CA LYS A 711 -19.69 -15.06 26.87
C LYS A 711 -18.25 -15.51 26.99
N GLY A 712 -17.86 -16.12 28.11
CA GLY A 712 -16.49 -16.56 28.35
C GLY A 712 -15.90 -15.93 29.62
N PRO A 713 -14.60 -16.13 29.87
CA PRO A 713 -13.90 -15.57 31.02
C PRO A 713 -13.68 -14.05 30.88
N ILE A 714 -13.28 -13.43 31.98
CA ILE A 714 -12.53 -12.17 31.96
C ILE A 714 -11.07 -12.51 31.63
N ARG A 715 -10.38 -11.65 30.87
CA ARG A 715 -8.94 -11.76 30.56
C ARG A 715 -8.24 -10.45 30.89
N THR A 716 -6.98 -10.53 31.33
CA THR A 716 -6.10 -9.35 31.40
C THR A 716 -5.74 -8.91 29.99
N ALA A 717 -5.71 -7.60 29.76
CA ALA A 717 -5.36 -6.99 28.49
C ALA A 717 -4.31 -5.88 28.63
N VAL A 718 -3.68 -5.56 27.51
CA VAL A 718 -2.84 -4.38 27.32
C VAL A 718 -3.44 -3.55 26.19
N VAL A 719 -3.84 -2.32 26.50
CA VAL A 719 -4.42 -1.39 25.52
C VAL A 719 -3.30 -0.63 24.82
N ILE A 720 -3.37 -0.54 23.49
CA ILE A 720 -2.39 0.11 22.63
C ILE A 720 -3.15 1.14 21.77
N PRO A 721 -3.00 2.45 22.00
CA PRO A 721 -3.70 3.45 21.19
C PRO A 721 -3.15 3.49 19.75
N LEU A 722 -4.07 3.55 18.79
CA LEU A 722 -3.75 3.68 17.37
C LEU A 722 -3.65 5.18 16.99
N ASN A 723 -2.63 5.53 16.20
CA ASN A 723 -2.40 6.90 15.72
C ASN A 723 -2.62 7.06 14.20
N GLY A 724 -2.95 5.97 13.50
CA GLY A 724 -3.09 5.91 12.04
C GLY A 724 -2.24 4.78 11.46
N SER A 725 -2.16 4.71 10.13
CA SER A 725 -1.27 3.76 9.45
C SER A 725 -0.90 4.21 8.05
N GLN A 726 0.36 3.97 7.67
CA GLN A 726 0.83 4.15 6.30
C GLN A 726 0.80 2.81 5.53
N PRO A 727 0.68 2.84 4.19
CA PRO A 727 0.89 1.65 3.36
C PRO A 727 2.31 1.10 3.56
N HIS A 728 2.41 -0.21 3.82
CA HIS A 728 3.69 -0.90 3.96
C HIS A 728 4.42 -0.99 2.62
N ALA A 729 5.74 -0.88 2.62
CA ALA A 729 6.57 -0.90 1.41
C ALA A 729 7.05 -2.32 1.05
N LEU A 730 7.10 -2.59 -0.24
CA LEU A 730 7.93 -3.63 -0.84
C LEU A 730 9.00 -2.92 -1.69
N LEU A 731 10.18 -2.71 -1.11
CA LEU A 731 11.29 -1.96 -1.70
C LEU A 731 12.14 -2.88 -2.58
N TYR A 732 12.05 -2.72 -3.90
CA TYR A 732 12.90 -3.39 -4.87
C TYR A 732 14.25 -2.68 -5.01
N ASP A 733 15.33 -3.46 -5.08
CA ASP A 733 16.59 -2.96 -5.66
C ASP A 733 16.42 -2.73 -7.17
N LEU A 734 15.96 -3.75 -7.90
CA LEU A 734 15.59 -3.68 -9.32
C LEU A 734 14.33 -4.51 -9.60
N THR A 735 13.29 -3.89 -10.20
CA THR A 735 12.11 -4.61 -10.72
C THR A 735 12.40 -5.20 -12.11
N HIS A 736 11.48 -6.04 -12.63
CA HIS A 736 11.69 -6.71 -13.91
C HIS A 736 11.49 -5.82 -15.14
N ASP A 737 11.01 -4.59 -14.97
CA ASP A 737 10.83 -3.58 -16.03
C ASP A 737 11.82 -2.40 -15.95
N ASN A 738 12.64 -2.34 -14.89
CA ASN A 738 13.63 -1.27 -14.70
C ASN A 738 14.90 -1.51 -15.55
N GLU A 739 15.49 -0.41 -16.03
CA GLU A 739 16.83 -0.40 -16.65
C GLU A 739 17.91 -0.93 -15.70
N SER A 740 18.90 -1.65 -16.24
CA SER A 740 19.94 -2.26 -15.39
C SER A 740 20.84 -1.21 -14.71
N PRO A 741 21.57 -1.59 -13.62
CA PRO A 741 22.58 -0.71 -13.03
C PRO A 741 23.64 -0.23 -14.03
N LEU A 742 24.00 -1.03 -15.05
CA LEU A 742 24.94 -0.63 -16.10
C LEU A 742 24.34 0.41 -17.06
N ASP A 743 23.04 0.32 -17.37
CA ASP A 743 22.35 1.30 -18.21
C ASP A 743 22.29 2.65 -17.45
N LYS A 744 21.71 2.65 -16.24
CA LYS A 744 21.28 3.86 -15.51
C LYS A 744 22.33 4.48 -14.56
N ARG A 745 23.19 3.67 -13.94
CA ARG A 745 24.25 4.08 -12.98
C ARG A 745 25.56 3.41 -13.39
N SER A 746 26.42 2.96 -12.48
CA SER A 746 27.45 1.96 -12.80
C SER A 746 26.97 0.54 -12.45
N ALA A 747 27.56 -0.49 -13.06
CA ALA A 747 27.24 -1.88 -12.72
C ALA A 747 27.64 -2.22 -11.27
N GLU A 748 28.67 -1.56 -10.78
CA GLU A 748 29.20 -1.67 -9.43
C GLU A 748 28.20 -1.21 -8.35
N ASP A 749 27.26 -0.31 -8.70
CA ASP A 749 26.24 0.15 -7.75
C ASP A 749 25.26 -0.94 -7.32
N ALA A 750 25.21 -2.08 -8.03
CA ALA A 750 24.43 -3.23 -7.61
C ALA A 750 24.82 -3.71 -6.20
N LEU A 751 26.10 -3.62 -5.80
CA LEU A 751 26.54 -4.02 -4.46
C LEU A 751 26.04 -3.05 -3.38
N SER A 752 26.18 -1.75 -3.60
CA SER A 752 25.74 -0.70 -2.66
C SER A 752 24.21 -0.65 -2.56
N THR A 753 23.50 -0.56 -3.68
CA THR A 753 22.03 -0.53 -3.72
C THR A 753 21.43 -1.84 -3.21
N GLY A 754 21.95 -2.99 -3.67
CA GLY A 754 21.47 -4.31 -3.25
C GLY A 754 21.69 -4.59 -1.76
N ALA A 755 22.68 -3.95 -1.13
CA ALA A 755 22.93 -3.99 0.29
C ALA A 755 22.01 -3.07 1.10
N LEU A 756 21.90 -1.80 0.69
CA LEU A 756 21.05 -0.79 1.37
C LEU A 756 19.58 -1.20 1.39
N VAL A 757 19.07 -1.75 0.28
CA VAL A 757 17.72 -2.31 0.20
C VAL A 757 17.59 -3.49 1.16
N ALA A 758 18.49 -4.49 1.12
CA ALA A 758 18.42 -5.64 2.03
C ALA A 758 18.47 -5.22 3.52
N PHE A 759 19.24 -4.19 3.87
CA PHE A 759 19.31 -3.69 5.24
C PHE A 759 18.01 -3.02 5.75
N SER A 760 17.08 -2.64 4.87
CA SER A 760 15.85 -1.93 5.22
C SER A 760 14.86 -2.75 6.09
N TYR A 761 14.03 -2.05 6.88
CA TYR A 761 12.93 -2.62 7.69
C TYR A 761 11.57 -2.57 6.96
N CYS A 762 11.51 -3.18 5.78
CA CYS A 762 10.31 -3.41 4.99
C CYS A 762 10.50 -4.66 4.13
N ALA A 763 9.48 -5.15 3.44
CA ALA A 763 9.69 -6.23 2.48
C ALA A 763 10.68 -5.78 1.39
N VAL A 764 11.63 -6.65 1.02
CA VAL A 764 12.67 -6.37 0.02
C VAL A 764 12.45 -7.20 -1.24
N GLY A 765 12.64 -6.58 -2.41
CA GLY A 765 12.44 -7.20 -3.71
C GLY A 765 13.69 -7.15 -4.58
N SER A 766 13.82 -8.11 -5.50
CA SER A 766 14.84 -8.14 -6.55
C SER A 766 14.37 -8.95 -7.77
N VAL A 767 15.13 -8.93 -8.87
CA VAL A 767 14.88 -9.71 -10.09
C VAL A 767 16.08 -10.59 -10.44
N LYS A 768 15.84 -11.83 -10.90
CA LYS A 768 16.92 -12.73 -11.36
C LYS A 768 17.66 -12.09 -12.54
N GLY A 769 18.89 -11.67 -12.26
CA GLY A 769 19.73 -10.88 -13.15
C GLY A 769 20.38 -9.68 -12.45
N PHE A 770 19.76 -9.12 -11.40
CA PHE A 770 20.36 -8.06 -10.60
C PHE A 770 21.58 -8.58 -9.83
N ASP A 771 21.41 -9.62 -9.02
CA ASP A 771 22.48 -10.31 -8.29
C ASP A 771 23.64 -10.75 -9.19
N ASP A 772 23.29 -11.23 -10.38
CA ASP A 772 24.21 -11.77 -11.38
C ASP A 772 24.79 -10.68 -12.30
N LEU A 773 24.47 -9.39 -12.10
CA LEU A 773 24.99 -8.27 -12.90
C LEU A 773 24.69 -8.39 -14.41
N TYR A 774 23.46 -8.71 -14.76
CA TYR A 774 23.02 -8.70 -16.17
C TYR A 774 23.13 -7.28 -16.74
N PRO A 775 23.74 -7.11 -17.94
CA PRO A 775 24.16 -5.79 -18.43
C PRO A 775 23.04 -4.93 -19.00
N LYS A 776 21.82 -5.46 -19.16
CA LYS A 776 20.64 -4.79 -19.73
C LYS A 776 19.33 -5.34 -19.17
N LEU A 777 18.30 -4.51 -19.18
CA LEU A 777 16.90 -4.94 -19.03
C LEU A 777 16.55 -6.03 -20.07
N LEU A 778 15.93 -7.11 -19.60
CA LEU A 778 15.53 -8.25 -20.44
C LEU A 778 14.18 -8.00 -21.09
N ASN A 779 14.11 -8.10 -22.42
CA ASN A 779 12.87 -7.82 -23.14
C ASN A 779 11.86 -8.97 -22.97
N LEU A 780 10.84 -8.76 -22.12
CA LEU A 780 9.78 -9.73 -21.78
C LEU A 780 9.13 -10.41 -22.99
N VAL A 781 9.01 -9.73 -24.13
CA VAL A 781 8.46 -10.27 -25.39
C VAL A 781 9.50 -11.12 -26.13
N LYS A 782 10.62 -10.50 -26.51
CA LYS A 782 11.57 -11.03 -27.50
C LYS A 782 12.59 -12.02 -26.92
N GLU A 783 12.90 -11.96 -25.63
CA GLU A 783 13.95 -12.79 -25.04
C GLU A 783 13.49 -14.25 -24.84
N LYS A 784 14.34 -15.20 -25.24
CA LYS A 784 14.09 -16.65 -25.27
C LYS A 784 15.17 -17.47 -24.55
N ARG A 785 16.30 -16.87 -24.19
CA ARG A 785 17.42 -17.53 -23.52
C ARG A 785 17.05 -17.94 -22.10
N LYS A 786 17.64 -19.05 -21.62
CA LYS A 786 17.47 -19.48 -20.23
C LYS A 786 18.36 -18.65 -19.30
N TYR A 787 17.98 -18.51 -18.03
CA TYR A 787 18.89 -17.99 -17.00
C TYR A 787 20.13 -18.87 -16.84
N GLU A 788 21.33 -18.27 -16.78
CA GLU A 788 22.48 -18.94 -16.19
C GLU A 788 22.28 -19.03 -14.66
N LEU A 789 22.51 -20.23 -14.12
CA LEU A 789 22.47 -20.50 -12.67
C LEU A 789 23.91 -20.62 -12.19
N THR A 790 24.36 -19.62 -11.44
CA THR A 790 25.75 -19.48 -10.98
C THR A 790 25.93 -19.92 -9.51
N GLY A 791 24.82 -20.09 -8.79
CA GLY A 791 24.78 -20.42 -7.37
C GLY A 791 25.27 -19.25 -6.51
N VAL A 792 26.26 -19.53 -5.67
CA VAL A 792 26.98 -18.58 -4.82
C VAL A 792 28.48 -18.85 -4.95
N CYS A 793 29.11 -18.32 -5.99
CA CYS A 793 30.55 -18.45 -6.27
C CYS A 793 31.17 -17.10 -6.67
N GLU A 794 32.48 -17.07 -6.94
CA GLU A 794 33.20 -15.85 -7.35
C GLU A 794 32.65 -15.19 -8.63
N LYS A 795 31.94 -15.96 -9.47
CA LYS A 795 31.33 -15.50 -10.72
C LYS A 795 29.84 -15.12 -10.59
N SER A 796 29.28 -15.20 -9.39
CA SER A 796 27.85 -14.95 -9.12
C SER A 796 27.55 -13.47 -8.81
N GLY A 797 28.30 -12.54 -9.40
CA GLY A 797 28.15 -11.10 -9.13
C GLY A 797 28.21 -10.78 -7.63
N ILE A 798 27.11 -10.25 -7.09
CA ILE A 798 26.98 -9.87 -5.67
C ILE A 798 26.38 -10.97 -4.78
N ALA A 799 25.99 -12.12 -5.33
CA ALA A 799 25.22 -13.16 -4.63
C ALA A 799 25.84 -13.63 -3.31
N LYS A 800 27.18 -13.65 -3.19
CA LYS A 800 27.89 -14.01 -1.94
C LYS A 800 27.58 -13.05 -0.80
N VAL A 801 27.50 -11.76 -1.09
CA VAL A 801 27.07 -10.73 -0.12
C VAL A 801 25.55 -10.76 0.03
N LYS A 802 24.79 -10.81 -1.07
CA LYS A 802 23.32 -10.79 -1.04
C LYS A 802 22.74 -11.88 -0.13
N ARG A 803 23.32 -13.10 -0.16
CA ARG A 803 23.05 -14.17 0.81
C ARG A 803 23.11 -13.70 2.26
N VAL A 804 24.22 -13.09 2.66
CA VAL A 804 24.44 -12.69 4.06
C VAL A 804 23.47 -11.57 4.45
N LEU A 805 23.20 -10.63 3.55
CA LEU A 805 22.33 -9.50 3.83
C LEU A 805 20.85 -9.89 3.86
N ASN A 806 20.39 -10.79 2.99
CA ASN A 806 19.03 -11.35 3.03
C ASN A 806 18.79 -12.18 4.31
N GLU A 807 19.78 -12.95 4.77
CA GLU A 807 19.66 -13.73 6.01
C GLU A 807 19.79 -12.86 7.28
N LEU A 808 20.66 -11.85 7.28
CA LEU A 808 20.72 -10.85 8.35
C LEU A 808 19.44 -10.01 8.40
N HIS A 809 18.85 -9.67 7.26
CA HIS A 809 17.55 -9.02 7.17
C HIS A 809 16.46 -9.85 7.86
N LEU A 810 16.36 -11.14 7.52
CA LEU A 810 15.42 -12.07 8.15
C LEU A 810 15.69 -12.23 9.66
N GLU A 811 16.95 -12.41 10.07
CA GLU A 811 17.34 -12.49 11.49
C GLU A 811 16.96 -11.21 12.25
N MET A 812 17.28 -10.04 11.70
CA MET A 812 16.97 -8.73 12.28
C MET A 812 15.45 -8.53 12.45
N VAL A 813 14.64 -8.90 11.46
CA VAL A 813 13.17 -8.77 11.56
C VAL A 813 12.59 -9.75 12.57
N LEU A 814 12.98 -11.03 12.52
CA LEU A 814 12.48 -12.05 13.46
C LEU A 814 12.86 -11.79 14.93
N ASN A 815 13.92 -11.02 15.18
CA ASN A 815 14.35 -10.63 16.52
C ASN A 815 14.00 -9.17 16.91
N GLY A 816 13.20 -8.46 16.09
CA GLY A 816 12.67 -7.14 16.43
C GLY A 816 13.66 -5.97 16.34
N TYR A 817 14.60 -6.00 15.40
CA TYR A 817 15.51 -4.87 15.09
C TYR A 817 14.74 -3.85 14.23
N GLU A 818 13.80 -3.15 14.86
CA GLU A 818 12.85 -2.22 14.23
C GLU A 818 13.27 -0.75 14.30
N GLU A 819 14.15 -0.39 15.24
CA GLU A 819 14.73 0.95 15.30
C GLU A 819 15.85 1.10 14.26
N GLY A 820 16.02 2.29 13.71
CA GLY A 820 17.11 2.56 12.79
C GLY A 820 17.38 4.03 12.49
N HIS A 821 18.43 4.27 11.73
CA HIS A 821 18.89 5.58 11.31
C HIS A 821 19.58 5.49 9.94
N VAL A 822 19.41 6.54 9.12
CA VAL A 822 20.10 6.72 7.84
C VAL A 822 20.85 8.04 7.87
N HIS A 823 22.16 7.99 7.61
CA HIS A 823 23.02 9.15 7.34
C HIS A 823 23.46 9.12 5.87
N GLN A 824 23.66 10.29 5.27
CA GLN A 824 24.15 10.42 3.89
C GLN A 824 25.15 11.56 3.81
N GLU A 825 26.29 11.27 3.17
CA GLU A 825 27.43 12.18 3.11
C GLU A 825 28.17 11.97 1.79
N ASN A 826 28.10 12.94 0.89
CA ASN A 826 28.56 12.79 -0.50
C ASN A 826 27.94 11.52 -1.13
N ASP A 827 28.75 10.64 -1.72
CA ASP A 827 28.31 9.37 -2.32
C ASP A 827 28.13 8.22 -1.31
N TYR A 828 28.30 8.47 -0.01
CA TYR A 828 28.12 7.48 1.05
C TYR A 828 26.72 7.51 1.65
N ILE A 829 26.20 6.33 1.96
CA ILE A 829 25.01 6.14 2.80
C ILE A 829 25.37 5.16 3.92
N VAL A 830 25.05 5.54 5.15
CA VAL A 830 25.25 4.70 6.35
C VAL A 830 23.88 4.36 6.92
N LEU A 831 23.59 3.07 7.09
CA LEU A 831 22.32 2.60 7.64
C LEU A 831 22.57 1.74 8.88
N HIS A 832 22.01 2.16 10.01
CA HIS A 832 22.10 1.48 11.30
C HIS A 832 20.73 0.94 11.69
N ARG A 833 20.64 -0.30 12.15
CA ARG A 833 19.44 -0.88 12.76
C ARG A 833 19.73 -1.45 14.14
N VAL A 834 18.80 -1.26 15.07
CA VAL A 834 18.93 -1.57 16.50
C VAL A 834 17.70 -2.30 17.01
N GLN A 835 17.90 -3.24 17.93
CA GLN A 835 16.87 -3.91 18.70
C GLN A 835 16.66 -3.13 20.02
N PRO A 836 15.47 -2.55 20.27
CA PRO A 836 15.32 -1.49 21.28
C PRO A 836 15.60 -1.95 22.72
N VAL A 837 15.21 -3.17 23.09
CA VAL A 837 15.32 -3.70 24.48
C VAL A 837 16.76 -4.12 24.84
N THR A 838 17.52 -4.63 23.86
CA THR A 838 18.88 -5.17 24.07
C THR A 838 19.99 -4.21 23.63
N GLN A 839 19.65 -3.20 22.83
CA GLN A 839 20.58 -2.24 22.23
C GLN A 839 21.76 -2.91 21.48
N LYS A 840 21.51 -4.14 20.98
CA LYS A 840 22.29 -4.76 19.90
C LYS A 840 21.77 -4.25 18.57
N GLY A 841 22.65 -4.10 17.60
CA GLY A 841 22.33 -3.65 16.25
C GLY A 841 23.32 -4.15 15.21
N TYR A 842 23.07 -3.77 13.96
CA TYR A 842 23.98 -3.95 12.84
C TYR A 842 24.06 -2.66 12.02
N LEU A 843 25.26 -2.29 11.58
CA LEU A 843 25.52 -1.07 10.81
C LEU A 843 26.17 -1.40 9.47
N LEU A 844 25.60 -0.85 8.40
CA LEU A 844 26.09 -0.91 7.02
C LEU A 844 26.66 0.46 6.64
N VAL A 845 27.88 0.48 6.11
CA VAL A 845 28.46 1.61 5.36
C VAL A 845 28.48 1.23 3.90
N ALA A 846 27.87 2.01 3.01
CA ALA A 846 27.86 1.78 1.57
C ALA A 846 28.35 3.01 0.81
N HIS A 847 29.33 2.83 -0.08
CA HIS A 847 29.75 3.83 -1.05
C HIS A 847 29.01 3.57 -2.36
N THR A 848 28.04 4.42 -2.68
CA THR A 848 27.19 4.28 -3.88
C THR A 848 27.94 4.66 -5.16
N ALA A 849 27.47 4.19 -6.31
CA ALA A 849 28.19 4.33 -7.58
C ALA A 849 27.29 4.83 -8.73
N PHE A 850 26.64 5.97 -8.48
CA PHE A 850 25.81 6.68 -9.47
C PHE A 850 26.60 7.13 -10.70
N SER A 851 27.88 7.49 -10.53
CA SER A 851 28.75 7.97 -11.62
C SER A 851 29.59 6.85 -12.24
N LYS A 852 29.57 6.74 -13.58
CA LYS A 852 30.38 5.75 -14.33
C LYS A 852 31.88 6.12 -14.32
N GLY A 853 32.74 5.13 -14.09
CA GLY A 853 34.19 5.20 -14.36
C GLY A 853 35.09 5.84 -13.29
N TRP A 854 34.54 6.53 -12.27
CA TRP A 854 35.33 7.00 -11.14
C TRP A 854 35.56 5.87 -10.10
N LYS A 855 36.75 5.84 -9.50
CA LYS A 855 37.23 4.76 -8.60
C LYS A 855 37.94 5.26 -7.35
N GLY A 856 37.80 6.55 -7.02
CA GLY A 856 38.37 7.11 -5.79
C GLY A 856 37.56 6.73 -4.55
N ARG A 857 38.15 6.89 -3.36
CA ARG A 857 37.45 6.78 -2.07
C ARG A 857 36.44 7.92 -1.84
N GLY A 858 36.68 9.10 -2.40
CA GLY A 858 35.91 10.31 -2.06
C GLY A 858 36.24 10.82 -0.65
N ASN A 859 35.32 11.56 -0.05
CA ASN A 859 35.44 12.05 1.32
C ASN A 859 34.24 11.61 2.16
N ILE A 860 34.53 11.14 3.38
CA ILE A 860 33.57 10.88 4.45
C ILE A 860 34.33 11.01 5.78
N ASP A 861 33.74 11.72 6.76
CA ASP A 861 34.29 11.84 8.10
C ASP A 861 34.21 10.51 8.89
N PRO A 862 35.12 10.25 9.87
CA PRO A 862 35.08 9.04 10.67
C PRO A 862 33.77 8.86 11.45
N ILE A 863 33.10 7.73 11.27
CA ILE A 863 31.77 7.47 11.84
C ILE A 863 31.90 7.14 13.34
N LYS A 864 31.45 8.05 14.21
CA LYS A 864 31.60 7.96 15.66
C LYS A 864 30.35 7.40 16.35
N LEU A 865 30.42 6.15 16.79
CA LEU A 865 29.34 5.49 17.52
C LEU A 865 29.59 5.64 19.04
N ARG A 866 28.96 6.65 19.64
CA ARG A 866 29.07 6.98 21.06
C ARG A 866 28.59 5.81 21.94
N ARG A 867 29.32 5.54 23.03
CA ARG A 867 29.16 4.40 23.97
C ARG A 867 28.95 3.03 23.33
N THR A 868 29.32 2.84 22.07
CA THR A 868 29.01 1.64 21.30
C THR A 868 30.30 0.88 20.99
N LYS A 869 30.28 -0.46 21.07
CA LYS A 869 31.30 -1.30 20.45
C LYS A 869 30.81 -1.69 19.07
N ALA A 870 31.65 -1.55 18.05
CA ALA A 870 31.41 -2.13 16.74
C ALA A 870 32.47 -3.20 16.45
N LYS A 871 32.08 -4.28 15.78
CA LYS A 871 32.95 -5.35 15.30
C LYS A 871 32.68 -5.58 13.82
N PHE A 872 33.71 -5.62 13.00
CA PHE A 872 33.59 -5.94 11.58
C PHE A 872 33.06 -7.37 11.37
N ILE A 873 32.13 -7.53 10.43
CA ILE A 873 31.57 -8.83 10.00
C ILE A 873 32.09 -9.18 8.61
N LEU A 874 31.91 -8.26 7.66
CA LEU A 874 32.37 -8.38 6.27
C LEU A 874 32.55 -7.00 5.64
N GLY A 875 33.36 -6.94 4.59
CA GLY A 875 33.47 -5.80 3.70
C GLY A 875 33.86 -6.29 2.31
N ALA A 876 33.38 -5.61 1.27
CA ALA A 876 33.65 -6.00 -0.11
C ALA A 876 33.51 -4.83 -1.08
N SER A 877 34.29 -4.88 -2.16
CA SER A 877 34.19 -4.00 -3.33
C SER A 877 33.80 -4.81 -4.56
N LEU A 878 32.92 -4.29 -5.41
CA LEU A 878 32.59 -4.90 -6.70
C LEU A 878 33.50 -4.36 -7.81
N ASN A 879 34.28 -5.25 -8.42
CA ASN A 879 35.19 -4.94 -9.52
C ASN A 879 34.71 -5.59 -10.82
N VAL A 880 34.27 -4.79 -11.80
CA VAL A 880 33.85 -5.26 -13.13
C VAL A 880 35.04 -5.16 -14.07
N LEU A 881 35.46 -6.30 -14.64
CA LEU A 881 36.82 -6.49 -15.16
C LEU A 881 37.03 -5.81 -16.53
N ASP A 882 36.31 -6.27 -17.55
CA ASP A 882 36.53 -5.85 -18.94
C ASP A 882 35.37 -5.00 -19.52
N GLY A 883 34.26 -4.85 -18.78
CA GLY A 883 33.03 -4.16 -19.22
C GLY A 883 32.31 -4.81 -20.41
N ALA A 884 32.87 -5.86 -21.01
CA ALA A 884 32.32 -6.54 -22.17
C ALA A 884 30.97 -7.21 -21.87
N ILE A 885 29.97 -6.88 -22.68
CA ILE A 885 28.64 -7.51 -22.63
C ILE A 885 28.77 -8.97 -23.09
N PRO A 886 28.35 -9.97 -22.28
CA PRO A 886 28.39 -11.36 -22.69
C PRO A 886 27.43 -11.64 -23.85
N ASP A 887 27.95 -12.25 -24.91
CA ASP A 887 27.16 -12.77 -26.03
C ASP A 887 27.12 -14.29 -25.98
N ASP A 888 26.03 -14.84 -25.44
CA ASP A 888 25.68 -16.26 -25.50
C ASP A 888 24.28 -16.39 -26.10
N PRO A 889 24.07 -17.21 -27.15
CA PRO A 889 22.79 -17.31 -27.86
C PRO A 889 21.75 -18.19 -27.13
N ASN A 890 22.13 -18.90 -26.06
CA ASN A 890 21.24 -19.81 -25.32
C ASN A 890 21.04 -19.39 -23.85
N LEU A 891 22.01 -18.71 -23.25
CA LEU A 891 22.02 -18.34 -21.84
C LEU A 891 22.10 -16.83 -21.60
N LEU A 892 21.37 -16.36 -20.59
CA LEU A 892 21.47 -15.04 -20.01
C LEU A 892 22.59 -15.02 -18.98
N LYS A 893 23.60 -14.16 -19.15
CA LYS A 893 24.81 -14.15 -18.32
C LYS A 893 25.13 -12.77 -17.74
N GLY A 894 25.84 -12.82 -16.62
CA GLY A 894 26.37 -11.67 -15.91
C GLY A 894 27.61 -11.07 -16.56
N LEU A 895 27.83 -9.77 -16.30
CA LEU A 895 29.11 -9.11 -16.56
C LEU A 895 30.26 -9.86 -15.88
N ALA A 896 31.42 -9.90 -16.55
CA ALA A 896 32.63 -10.47 -15.97
C ALA A 896 33.10 -9.61 -14.78
N SER A 897 32.82 -10.08 -13.57
CA SER A 897 33.10 -9.37 -12.32
C SER A 897 33.88 -10.23 -11.32
N LYS A 898 34.53 -9.56 -10.38
CA LYS A 898 35.09 -10.14 -9.17
C LYS A 898 34.59 -9.35 -7.96
N LEU A 899 34.13 -10.07 -6.93
CA LEU A 899 33.91 -9.48 -5.61
C LEU A 899 35.25 -9.51 -4.85
N GLU A 900 35.75 -8.35 -4.46
CA GLU A 900 37.02 -8.20 -3.77
C GLU A 900 36.76 -8.00 -2.27
N GLU A 901 36.96 -9.06 -1.49
CA GLU A 901 36.70 -9.06 -0.05
C GLU A 901 37.79 -8.30 0.71
N MET A 902 37.38 -7.53 1.70
CA MET A 902 38.26 -6.65 2.49
C MET A 902 38.80 -7.38 3.71
N ASP A 903 40.06 -7.08 4.06
CA ASP A 903 40.65 -7.51 5.34
C ASP A 903 39.85 -6.96 6.54
N PRO A 904 39.80 -7.69 7.69
CA PRO A 904 39.03 -7.27 8.85
C PRO A 904 39.42 -5.87 9.39
N VAL A 905 38.51 -4.91 9.27
CA VAL A 905 38.72 -3.54 9.74
C VAL A 905 38.66 -3.50 11.27
N VAL A 906 39.79 -3.18 11.89
CA VAL A 906 39.88 -2.94 13.34
C VAL A 906 39.19 -1.61 13.65
N VAL A 907 38.12 -1.65 14.45
CA VAL A 907 37.42 -0.45 14.91
C VAL A 907 38.08 0.06 16.20
N PRO A 908 38.83 1.18 16.19
CA PRO A 908 39.39 1.75 17.41
C PRO A 908 38.30 2.13 18.43
N GLN A 909 38.70 2.15 19.71
CA GLN A 909 37.92 2.67 20.81
C GLN A 909 38.57 3.98 21.28
N GLY A 910 37.90 5.10 21.04
CA GLY A 910 38.30 6.41 21.50
C GLY A 910 37.64 6.77 22.84
N LEU A 911 38.20 7.78 23.50
CA LEU A 911 37.62 8.49 24.64
C LEU A 911 37.91 9.98 24.45
N ASP A 912 36.88 10.81 24.48
CA ASP A 912 37.00 12.27 24.44
C ASP A 912 36.12 12.90 25.53
N HIS A 913 35.99 14.23 25.49
CA HIS A 913 35.15 14.99 26.42
C HIS A 913 33.64 14.65 26.37
N GLU A 914 33.18 13.89 25.38
CA GLU A 914 31.80 13.44 25.23
C GLU A 914 31.59 12.01 25.78
N GLY A 915 32.66 11.23 25.93
CA GLY A 915 32.64 9.86 26.48
C GLY A 915 33.35 8.84 25.57
N PRO A 916 33.25 7.53 25.87
CA PRO A 916 33.85 6.49 25.03
C PRO A 916 33.09 6.32 23.70
N TYR A 917 33.79 5.97 22.63
CA TYR A 917 33.20 5.77 21.30
C TYR A 917 33.94 4.71 20.47
N ALA A 918 33.21 4.02 19.59
CA ALA A 918 33.80 3.39 18.42
C ALA A 918 33.97 4.43 17.31
N GLU A 919 35.06 4.35 16.55
CA GLU A 919 35.30 5.19 15.38
C GLU A 919 35.55 4.29 14.17
N ILE A 920 34.61 4.25 13.23
CA ILE A 920 34.74 3.48 11.98
C ILE A 920 35.36 4.41 10.94
N VAL A 921 36.62 4.15 10.60
CA VAL A 921 37.36 4.85 9.54
C VAL A 921 37.24 4.04 8.25
N VAL A 922 36.76 4.67 7.17
CA VAL A 922 36.73 4.04 5.84
C VAL A 922 38.16 3.91 5.30
N PRO A 923 38.62 2.71 4.87
CA PRO A 923 39.97 2.50 4.35
C PRO A 923 40.29 3.32 3.10
N GLU A 924 41.58 3.57 2.86
CA GLU A 924 42.05 4.36 1.70
C GLU A 924 41.64 3.77 0.34
N TYR A 925 41.49 2.45 0.25
CA TYR A 925 40.85 1.79 -0.89
C TYR A 925 39.43 1.38 -0.52
N PHE A 926 38.46 2.19 -0.94
CA PHE A 926 37.03 1.91 -0.83
C PHE A 926 36.29 2.56 -2.01
N PRO A 927 36.42 2.02 -3.24
CA PRO A 927 35.86 2.62 -4.44
C PRO A 927 34.31 2.62 -4.44
N PRO A 928 33.66 3.34 -5.37
CA PRO A 928 32.21 3.26 -5.55
C PRO A 928 31.78 1.81 -5.85
N GLY A 929 30.68 1.37 -5.25
CA GLY A 929 30.24 -0.02 -5.28
C GLY A 929 30.98 -0.86 -4.24
N SER A 930 31.16 -0.31 -3.03
CA SER A 930 31.77 -1.00 -1.88
C SER A 930 30.91 -0.90 -0.64
N ILE A 931 30.98 -1.93 0.22
CA ILE A 931 30.27 -1.97 1.51
C ILE A 931 31.17 -2.47 2.67
N MET A 932 30.81 -2.09 3.89
CA MET A 932 31.27 -2.72 5.14
C MET A 932 30.08 -2.93 6.09
N VAL A 933 30.08 -4.04 6.83
CA VAL A 933 29.02 -4.40 7.79
C VAL A 933 29.63 -4.69 9.16
N PHE A 934 29.00 -4.18 10.21
CA PHE A 934 29.46 -4.30 11.59
C PHE A 934 28.33 -4.78 12.53
N GLU A 935 28.64 -5.64 13.50
CA GLU A 935 27.81 -5.82 14.70
C GLU A 935 28.04 -4.60 15.60
N THR A 936 26.96 -3.99 16.10
CA THR A 936 27.04 -2.90 17.09
C THR A 936 26.39 -3.33 18.42
N GLN A 937 26.98 -2.96 19.56
CA GLN A 937 26.40 -3.17 20.88
C GLN A 937 26.64 -1.96 21.78
N LEU A 938 25.57 -1.42 22.37
CA LEU A 938 25.66 -0.38 23.40
C LEU A 938 26.38 -0.92 24.65
N GLN A 939 27.36 -0.17 25.16
CA GLN A 939 28.13 -0.50 26.35
C GLN A 939 27.37 -0.12 27.63
N GLN A 940 27.54 -0.93 28.68
CA GLN A 940 26.91 -0.72 30.00
C GLN A 940 25.37 -0.69 29.96
N HIS A 941 24.75 -1.22 28.91
CA HIS A 941 23.30 -1.39 28.84
C HIS A 941 22.83 -2.48 29.83
N ASP A 942 21.72 -2.21 30.52
CA ASP A 942 21.05 -3.15 31.40
C ASP A 942 19.75 -3.62 30.73
N SER A 943 19.75 -4.85 30.21
CA SER A 943 18.57 -5.44 29.56
C SER A 943 17.42 -5.78 30.53
N SER A 944 17.55 -5.45 31.82
CA SER A 944 16.45 -5.51 32.80
C SER A 944 15.81 -4.15 33.08
N LEU A 945 16.33 -3.05 32.50
CA LEU A 945 15.87 -1.68 32.77
C LEU A 945 14.37 -1.49 32.52
N ASP A 946 13.86 -1.89 31.35
CA ASP A 946 12.44 -1.74 31.01
C ASP A 946 11.53 -2.47 32.01
N ALA A 947 11.94 -3.67 32.43
CA ALA A 947 11.22 -4.47 33.41
C ALA A 947 11.31 -3.86 34.82
N PHE A 948 12.44 -3.23 35.17
CA PHE A 948 12.62 -2.49 36.42
C PHE A 948 11.70 -1.26 36.46
N CYS A 949 11.68 -0.43 35.40
CA CYS A 949 10.82 0.76 35.29
C CYS A 949 9.32 0.44 35.22
N ALA A 950 8.94 -0.73 34.68
CA ALA A 950 7.56 -1.21 34.67
C ALA A 950 7.14 -1.93 35.98
N SER A 951 8.01 -1.98 37.00
CA SER A 951 7.79 -2.68 38.28
C SER A 951 7.76 -1.73 39.48
N GLY A 952 7.34 -2.21 40.66
CA GLY A 952 7.37 -1.46 41.93
C GLY A 952 6.33 -0.33 42.05
N ALA A 953 5.97 0.35 40.96
CA ALA A 953 5.06 1.49 40.95
C ALA A 953 3.76 1.23 41.72
N GLN A 954 3.06 0.12 41.43
CA GLN A 954 1.75 -0.17 42.02
C GLN A 954 1.79 -0.14 43.55
N GLU A 955 2.79 -0.80 44.12
CA GLU A 955 3.05 -0.88 45.56
C GLU A 955 3.54 0.47 46.14
N ALA A 956 4.34 1.23 45.40
CA ALA A 956 4.84 2.52 45.86
C ALA A 956 3.72 3.54 46.12
N PHE A 957 2.68 3.59 45.27
CA PHE A 957 1.57 4.56 45.41
C PHE A 957 0.25 3.93 45.94
N SER A 958 0.28 2.79 46.64
CA SER A 958 -0.95 2.14 47.13
C SER A 958 -1.58 2.79 48.36
N GLU A 959 -0.88 3.72 49.02
CA GLU A 959 -1.23 4.33 50.31
C GLU A 959 -1.40 5.87 50.21
N VAL A 960 -1.44 6.40 48.98
CA VAL A 960 -1.49 7.84 48.65
C VAL A 960 -2.94 8.35 48.68
N ASP A 961 -3.20 9.48 49.34
CA ASP A 961 -4.54 10.10 49.35
C ASP A 961 -4.72 11.23 48.31
N LEU A 962 -5.90 11.85 48.27
CA LEU A 962 -6.23 12.91 47.29
C LEU A 962 -5.45 14.23 47.53
N VAL A 963 -4.95 14.46 48.74
CA VAL A 963 -4.09 15.61 49.09
C VAL A 963 -2.65 15.31 48.70
N ASP A 964 -2.15 14.12 49.02
CA ASP A 964 -0.84 13.66 48.54
C ASP A 964 -0.74 13.75 47.00
N LEU A 965 -1.79 13.32 46.28
CA LEU A 965 -1.86 13.41 44.82
C LEU A 965 -1.82 14.85 44.28
N ASN A 966 -2.39 15.83 44.97
CA ASN A 966 -2.25 17.24 44.56
C ASN A 966 -0.77 17.68 44.58
N VAL A 967 -0.04 17.29 45.63
CA VAL A 967 1.37 17.63 45.81
C VAL A 967 2.27 16.91 44.80
N ILE A 968 1.97 15.65 44.49
CA ILE A 968 2.74 14.82 43.56
C ILE A 968 2.49 15.22 42.08
N LEU A 969 1.25 15.59 41.72
CA LEU A 969 0.87 15.83 40.32
C LEU A 969 0.87 17.30 39.90
N HIS A 970 0.48 18.23 40.76
CA HIS A 970 0.19 19.61 40.39
C HIS A 970 1.15 20.62 41.06
N ARG A 971 0.65 21.46 41.97
CA ARG A 971 1.32 22.63 42.58
C ARG A 971 1.87 23.64 41.56
N ALA A 972 1.19 24.77 41.40
CA ALA A 972 1.63 25.90 40.60
C ALA A 972 2.83 26.63 41.26
N ASP A 973 3.53 27.50 40.51
CA ASP A 973 4.72 28.24 40.99
C ASP A 973 4.48 29.01 42.30
N VAL A 974 3.25 29.50 42.53
CA VAL A 974 2.86 30.20 43.77
C VAL A 974 2.68 29.22 44.94
N GLU A 975 2.01 28.08 44.71
CA GLU A 975 1.80 27.03 45.72
C GLU A 975 3.11 26.33 46.10
N GLU A 976 4.06 26.25 45.16
CA GLU A 976 5.41 25.77 45.41
C GLU A 976 6.21 26.77 46.24
N ARG A 977 6.17 28.06 45.87
CA ARG A 977 6.85 29.12 46.63
C ARG A 977 6.33 29.23 48.05
N ASP A 978 5.03 29.14 48.28
CA ASP A 978 4.45 29.34 49.62
C ASP A 978 5.02 28.33 50.63
N ALA A 979 4.88 27.02 50.36
CA ALA A 979 5.39 25.99 51.28
C ALA A 979 6.92 25.82 51.25
N THR A 980 7.64 26.45 50.31
CA THR A 980 9.12 26.48 50.28
C THR A 980 9.72 27.83 50.67
N ALA A 981 8.92 28.72 51.28
CA ALA A 981 9.34 30.07 51.71
C ALA A 981 10.00 30.91 50.58
N GLY A 982 9.54 30.72 49.35
CA GLY A 982 9.98 31.40 48.13
C GLY A 982 11.20 30.78 47.43
N VAL A 983 11.83 29.76 48.02
CA VAL A 983 13.10 29.18 47.55
C VAL A 983 12.95 28.43 46.23
N PHE A 984 11.88 27.64 46.08
CA PHE A 984 11.63 26.82 44.88
C PHE A 984 10.35 27.28 44.15
N GLY A 985 10.12 26.71 42.97
CA GLY A 985 9.04 27.08 42.05
C GLY A 985 9.06 26.20 40.80
N THR A 986 8.23 26.51 39.81
CA THR A 986 8.13 25.70 38.57
C THR A 986 9.44 25.75 37.80
N TYR A 987 9.87 24.59 37.30
CA TYR A 987 11.07 24.46 36.48
C TYR A 987 10.94 25.26 35.17
N ASP A 988 12.01 25.94 34.78
CA ASP A 988 12.11 26.71 33.54
C ASP A 988 12.90 25.92 32.50
N VAL A 989 12.19 25.28 31.57
CA VAL A 989 12.80 24.43 30.53
C VAL A 989 13.45 25.35 29.49
N PRO A 990 14.80 25.34 29.31
CA PRO A 990 15.46 26.37 28.53
C PRO A 990 14.93 26.46 27.09
N GLY A 991 14.44 27.64 26.70
CA GLY A 991 13.87 27.89 25.36
C GLY A 991 12.42 27.41 25.16
N LEU A 992 11.80 26.76 26.15
CA LEU A 992 10.37 26.45 26.19
C LEU A 992 9.64 27.29 27.27
N GLY A 993 10.33 27.60 28.38
CA GLY A 993 9.81 28.41 29.47
C GLY A 993 9.42 27.59 30.70
N LYS A 994 8.80 28.27 31.68
CA LYS A 994 8.27 27.65 32.91
C LYS A 994 7.13 26.67 32.63
N LEU A 995 7.16 25.53 33.30
CA LEU A 995 6.01 24.62 33.41
C LEU A 995 4.87 25.26 34.23
N VAL A 996 3.64 24.82 34.00
CA VAL A 996 2.45 25.28 34.75
C VAL A 996 2.42 24.72 36.18
N TYR A 997 2.94 23.50 36.34
CA TYR A 997 2.95 22.73 37.59
C TYR A 997 4.36 22.20 37.88
N CYS A 998 4.71 22.07 39.15
CA CYS A 998 5.98 21.50 39.60
C CYS A 998 5.96 19.96 39.59
N GLY A 999 4.79 19.39 39.92
CA GLY A 999 4.52 17.96 39.91
C GLY A 999 4.40 17.36 38.51
N LEU A 1000 4.15 16.06 38.48
CA LEU A 1000 4.26 15.22 37.27
C LEU A 1000 3.38 15.65 36.09
N GLU A 1001 2.20 16.25 36.34
CA GLU A 1001 1.30 16.70 35.27
C GLU A 1001 1.87 17.90 34.49
N GLY A 1002 2.73 18.72 35.12
CA GLY A 1002 3.44 19.81 34.44
C GLY A 1002 4.34 19.31 33.31
N TRP A 1003 4.93 18.13 33.47
CA TRP A 1003 5.72 17.44 32.46
C TRP A 1003 4.82 16.72 31.46
N MET A 1004 3.82 15.99 31.96
CA MET A 1004 2.95 15.16 31.11
C MET A 1004 2.08 15.98 30.15
N HIS A 1005 1.81 17.26 30.40
CA HIS A 1005 1.20 18.13 29.40
C HIS A 1005 2.05 18.19 28.11
N SER A 1006 3.32 18.60 28.21
CA SER A 1006 4.22 18.66 27.05
C SER A 1006 4.58 17.26 26.51
N LEU A 1007 4.77 16.28 27.38
CA LEU A 1007 5.20 14.93 26.98
C LEU A 1007 4.11 14.15 26.23
N ARG A 1008 2.83 14.28 26.57
CA ARG A 1008 1.73 13.67 25.78
C ARG A 1008 1.70 14.21 24.35
N HIS A 1009 1.94 15.50 24.16
CA HIS A 1009 2.11 16.07 22.81
C HIS A 1009 3.34 15.50 22.10
N ILE A 1010 4.49 15.49 22.76
CA ILE A 1010 5.75 15.00 22.16
C ILE A 1010 5.66 13.51 21.76
N MET A 1011 5.11 12.64 22.62
CA MET A 1011 4.92 11.22 22.30
C MET A 1011 3.99 11.05 21.10
N ARG A 1012 2.82 11.69 21.13
CA ARG A 1012 1.83 11.63 20.05
C ARG A 1012 2.38 12.17 18.73
N ASP A 1013 3.14 13.26 18.76
CA ASP A 1013 3.60 13.95 17.56
C ASP A 1013 4.89 13.35 16.99
N LEU A 1014 5.71 12.68 17.81
CA LEU A 1014 6.77 11.74 17.38
C LEU A 1014 6.17 10.48 16.73
N LEU A 1015 4.99 10.04 17.16
CA LEU A 1015 4.25 8.92 16.59
C LEU A 1015 3.49 9.27 15.29
N LEU A 1016 3.40 10.54 14.89
CA LEU A 1016 2.49 11.00 13.83
C LEU A 1016 3.13 11.48 12.51
N HIS A 1017 4.34 12.09 12.48
CA HIS A 1017 4.85 12.64 11.21
C HIS A 1017 6.38 12.71 11.02
N GLU A 1018 6.83 12.23 9.86
CA GLU A 1018 8.15 12.55 9.27
C GLU A 1018 8.36 14.07 9.10
N GLU A 1019 7.29 14.82 8.83
CA GLU A 1019 7.37 16.24 8.49
C GLU A 1019 7.70 17.11 9.72
N THR A 1020 7.34 16.67 10.93
CA THR A 1020 7.78 17.30 12.18
C THR A 1020 9.30 17.22 12.33
N LEU A 1021 9.91 16.09 11.90
CA LEU A 1021 11.37 15.92 11.86
C LEU A 1021 12.00 16.75 10.72
N ARG A 1022 11.32 16.88 9.57
CA ARG A 1022 11.71 17.74 8.44
C ARG A 1022 11.72 19.24 8.78
N ILE A 1023 10.85 19.67 9.69
CA ILE A 1023 10.86 21.02 10.29
C ILE A 1023 11.93 21.11 11.38
N ALA A 1024 12.07 20.09 12.23
CA ALA A 1024 13.10 20.04 13.27
C ALA A 1024 14.53 20.14 12.71
N SER A 1025 14.84 19.44 11.62
CA SER A 1025 16.15 19.51 10.96
C SER A 1025 16.46 20.89 10.37
N ASN A 1026 15.44 21.69 10.06
CA ASN A 1026 15.58 23.05 9.53
C ASN A 1026 15.50 24.15 10.60
N GLN A 1027 15.15 23.83 11.85
CA GLN A 1027 15.02 24.81 12.94
C GLN A 1027 15.83 24.47 14.20
N GLY A 1028 16.40 23.27 14.32
CA GLY A 1028 17.20 22.79 15.47
C GLY A 1028 16.45 22.61 16.79
N ALA A 1029 15.23 23.17 16.90
CA ALA A 1029 14.56 23.38 18.17
C ALA A 1029 14.05 22.10 18.83
N SER A 1030 13.38 21.17 18.13
CA SER A 1030 12.65 20.09 18.82
C SER A 1030 13.56 19.02 19.44
N PHE A 1031 14.67 18.65 18.79
CA PHE A 1031 15.65 17.72 19.37
C PHE A 1031 16.37 18.30 20.58
N ASP A 1032 16.70 19.60 20.55
CA ASP A 1032 17.29 20.28 21.70
C ASP A 1032 16.25 20.46 22.82
N THR A 1033 14.99 20.79 22.50
CA THR A 1033 13.88 20.79 23.48
C THR A 1033 13.63 19.40 24.08
N LEU A 1034 13.68 18.33 23.29
CA LEU A 1034 13.62 16.94 23.78
C LEU A 1034 14.78 16.64 24.74
N ARG A 1035 16.01 16.93 24.32
CA ARG A 1035 17.23 16.77 25.13
C ARG A 1035 17.14 17.54 26.45
N ARG A 1036 16.68 18.80 26.40
CA ARG A 1036 16.49 19.68 27.55
C ARG A 1036 15.38 19.16 28.46
N LEU A 1037 14.26 18.69 27.93
CA LEU A 1037 13.19 18.05 28.71
C LEU A 1037 13.68 16.77 29.39
N THR A 1038 14.41 15.89 28.70
CA THR A 1038 14.95 14.66 29.31
C THR A 1038 15.99 14.96 30.40
N ALA A 1039 16.81 16.01 30.24
CA ALA A 1039 17.71 16.48 31.31
C ALA A 1039 16.94 17.15 32.47
N ALA A 1040 15.87 17.88 32.16
CA ALA A 1040 15.03 18.58 33.13
C ALA A 1040 14.12 17.63 33.94
N VAL A 1041 13.76 16.45 33.41
CA VAL A 1041 13.14 15.36 34.18
C VAL A 1041 14.09 14.83 35.28
N ILE A 1042 15.42 14.95 35.12
CA ILE A 1042 16.36 14.68 36.22
C ILE A 1042 16.28 15.79 37.28
N ASP A 1043 16.18 17.05 36.87
CA ASP A 1043 15.93 18.17 37.79
C ASP A 1043 14.56 18.10 38.49
N CYS A 1044 13.59 17.37 37.91
CA CYS A 1044 12.35 17.01 38.61
C CYS A 1044 12.65 16.23 39.91
N GLN A 1045 13.69 15.40 39.97
CA GLN A 1045 14.14 14.79 41.24
C GLN A 1045 14.51 15.84 42.29
N ARG A 1046 15.07 17.01 41.92
CA ARG A 1046 15.36 18.09 42.88
C ARG A 1046 14.07 18.68 43.41
N SER A 1047 13.14 19.05 42.53
CA SER A 1047 11.83 19.58 42.92
C SER A 1047 11.04 18.61 43.81
N ILE A 1048 11.06 17.33 43.47
CA ILE A 1048 10.36 16.25 44.19
C ILE A 1048 11.08 15.90 45.51
N SER A 1049 12.42 15.98 45.58
CA SER A 1049 13.17 15.66 46.81
C SER A 1049 12.82 16.57 48.00
N HIS A 1050 12.37 17.80 47.74
CA HIS A 1050 11.97 18.76 48.79
C HIS A 1050 10.54 18.50 49.32
N THR A 1051 9.72 17.72 48.62
CA THR A 1051 8.42 17.24 49.14
C THR A 1051 8.58 16.40 50.42
N ARG A 1052 9.77 15.79 50.61
CA ARG A 1052 10.13 14.98 51.79
C ARG A 1052 9.92 15.69 53.13
N ASP A 1053 10.16 17.00 53.18
CA ASP A 1053 10.05 17.80 54.40
C ASP A 1053 8.61 18.31 54.66
N LEU A 1054 7.70 18.13 53.69
CA LEU A 1054 6.31 18.58 53.73
C LEU A 1054 5.30 17.43 53.94
N LEU A 1055 5.59 16.22 53.46
CA LEU A 1055 4.70 15.05 53.58
C LEU A 1055 5.46 13.77 53.96
N ALA A 1056 5.25 13.30 55.20
CA ALA A 1056 5.79 12.01 55.67
C ALA A 1056 5.16 10.79 54.96
N SER A 1057 3.95 10.95 54.40
CA SER A 1057 3.27 9.98 53.52
C SER A 1057 4.03 9.72 52.23
N ALA A 1058 4.70 10.74 51.68
CA ALA A 1058 5.33 10.71 50.36
C ALA A 1058 6.63 9.87 50.28
N GLU A 1059 7.21 9.44 51.40
CA GLU A 1059 8.57 8.89 51.43
C GLU A 1059 8.75 7.60 50.59
N ARG A 1060 7.68 6.82 50.37
CA ARG A 1060 7.69 5.59 49.55
C ARG A 1060 7.74 5.90 48.05
N GLN A 1061 6.96 6.89 47.62
CA GLN A 1061 6.87 7.34 46.22
C GLN A 1061 8.13 8.13 45.86
N LEU A 1062 8.65 8.93 46.79
CA LEU A 1062 9.94 9.62 46.66
C LEU A 1062 11.09 8.64 46.47
N ARG A 1063 11.20 7.58 47.31
CA ARG A 1063 12.18 6.51 47.11
C ARG A 1063 12.02 5.82 45.76
N TYR A 1064 10.79 5.44 45.39
CA TYR A 1064 10.53 4.81 44.10
C TYR A 1064 11.01 5.66 42.91
N LEU A 1065 10.63 6.94 42.86
CA LEU A 1065 11.05 7.85 41.79
C LEU A 1065 12.57 8.09 41.80
N HIS A 1066 13.18 8.13 42.98
CA HIS A 1066 14.62 8.27 43.15
C HIS A 1066 15.37 7.04 42.63
N ASP A 1067 14.95 5.82 43.02
CA ASP A 1067 15.57 4.56 42.59
C ASP A 1067 15.45 4.35 41.07
N GLN A 1068 14.30 4.71 40.47
CA GLN A 1068 14.09 4.68 39.02
C GLN A 1068 14.99 5.68 38.29
N ALA A 1069 14.97 6.94 38.73
CA ALA A 1069 15.71 8.00 38.05
C ALA A 1069 17.24 7.90 38.29
N ASP A 1070 17.71 7.36 39.42
CA ASP A 1070 19.13 7.08 39.64
C ASP A 1070 19.61 5.88 38.81
N ARG A 1071 18.79 4.82 38.65
CA ARG A 1071 19.12 3.70 37.74
C ARG A 1071 19.23 4.15 36.28
N VAL A 1072 18.44 5.14 35.90
CA VAL A 1072 18.56 5.85 34.62
C VAL A 1072 19.76 6.82 34.62
N ARG A 1073 20.07 7.51 35.71
CA ARG A 1073 21.23 8.42 35.81
C ARG A 1073 22.57 7.69 35.71
N ASP A 1074 22.70 6.47 36.21
CA ASP A 1074 23.88 5.61 35.95
C ASP A 1074 24.15 5.43 34.44
N LEU A 1075 23.10 5.41 33.62
CA LEU A 1075 23.18 5.42 32.17
C LEU A 1075 23.31 6.83 31.57
N GLN A 1076 22.93 7.89 32.28
CA GLN A 1076 22.79 9.26 31.76
C GLN A 1076 23.92 10.24 32.15
N ASP A 1077 24.62 10.03 33.28
CA ASP A 1077 25.86 10.76 33.61
C ASP A 1077 27.00 10.38 32.66
N CYS A 1078 26.91 9.19 32.04
CA CYS A 1078 27.72 8.80 30.88
C CYS A 1078 27.27 9.44 29.54
N LEU A 1079 26.17 10.22 29.54
CA LEU A 1079 25.61 10.88 28.35
C LEU A 1079 25.57 12.42 28.45
N ALA A 1080 25.57 12.99 29.66
CA ALA A 1080 25.57 14.44 29.90
C ALA A 1080 26.77 15.16 29.24
N THR A 1081 27.85 14.43 28.97
CA THR A 1081 29.04 14.90 28.26
C THR A 1081 28.86 15.12 26.75
N LEU A 1082 27.90 14.49 26.06
CA LEU A 1082 27.73 14.51 24.58
C LEU A 1082 27.25 15.85 23.95
N SER A 1083 27.60 17.01 24.51
CA SER A 1083 26.84 18.25 24.27
C SER A 1083 27.54 19.32 23.43
N ARG A 1084 28.71 19.07 22.82
CA ARG A 1084 29.53 20.19 22.28
C ARG A 1084 30.22 20.04 20.92
N ARG A 1085 30.17 18.91 20.21
CA ARG A 1085 30.33 18.90 18.73
C ARG A 1085 30.00 17.57 18.06
N ILE A 1086 28.80 17.50 17.47
CA ILE A 1086 28.43 16.91 16.17
C ILE A 1086 26.94 17.22 15.96
N ASP A 1087 26.56 17.72 14.79
CA ASP A 1087 25.15 17.79 14.41
C ASP A 1087 24.65 16.38 14.06
N ASN A 1088 23.48 15.99 14.55
CA ASN A 1088 22.79 14.72 14.27
C ASN A 1088 23.50 13.43 14.74
N LEU A 1089 23.45 13.11 16.05
CA LEU A 1089 23.49 11.72 16.51
C LEU A 1089 22.47 11.46 17.64
N ALA A 1090 21.43 10.66 17.34
CA ALA A 1090 20.27 10.46 18.21
C ALA A 1090 20.52 9.41 19.32
N PHE A 1091 21.36 9.76 20.31
CA PHE A 1091 21.77 8.85 21.40
C PHE A 1091 21.39 9.30 22.82
N THR A 1092 20.48 10.28 22.97
CA THR A 1092 20.08 10.84 24.28
C THR A 1092 18.63 10.55 24.70
N THR A 1093 17.84 9.86 23.88
CA THR A 1093 16.37 9.70 24.10
C THR A 1093 15.94 8.35 24.68
N SER A 1094 16.73 7.29 24.54
CA SER A 1094 16.33 5.90 24.90
C SER A 1094 16.03 5.66 26.39
N LEU A 1095 16.36 6.60 27.28
CA LEU A 1095 16.09 6.51 28.72
C LEU A 1095 14.75 7.13 29.14
N SER A 1096 14.17 7.96 28.28
CA SER A 1096 12.88 8.64 28.55
C SER A 1096 11.65 7.71 28.50
N PRO A 1097 11.53 6.72 27.57
CA PRO A 1097 10.33 5.89 27.45
C PRO A 1097 9.95 5.14 28.73
N ALA A 1098 10.91 4.50 29.39
CA ALA A 1098 10.63 3.55 30.47
C ALA A 1098 10.11 4.23 31.76
N ILE A 1099 10.74 5.34 32.16
CA ILE A 1099 10.26 6.20 33.26
C ILE A 1099 8.86 6.75 32.94
N LEU A 1100 8.67 7.27 31.73
CA LEU A 1100 7.43 7.93 31.37
C LEU A 1100 6.26 6.95 31.13
N SER A 1101 6.52 5.73 30.67
CA SER A 1101 5.53 4.64 30.62
C SER A 1101 5.01 4.30 32.03
N GLY A 1102 5.92 4.08 32.99
CA GLY A 1102 5.56 3.79 34.37
C GLY A 1102 4.83 4.93 35.08
N LEU A 1103 5.13 6.19 34.71
CA LEU A 1103 4.41 7.38 35.19
C LEU A 1103 3.04 7.55 34.52
N HIS A 1104 2.96 7.45 33.19
CA HIS A 1104 1.74 7.69 32.42
C HIS A 1104 0.68 6.63 32.68
N ALA A 1105 1.03 5.34 32.63
CA ALA A 1105 0.10 4.25 32.91
C ALA A 1105 -0.53 4.41 34.30
N ARG A 1106 0.24 4.91 35.28
CA ARG A 1106 -0.27 5.16 36.63
C ARG A 1106 -1.05 6.47 36.76
N LEU A 1107 -0.66 7.52 36.05
CA LEU A 1107 -1.43 8.77 35.97
C LEU A 1107 -2.81 8.51 35.38
N ASP A 1108 -2.90 7.70 34.33
CA ASP A 1108 -4.17 7.35 33.70
C ASP A 1108 -5.00 6.38 34.56
N ASP A 1109 -4.40 5.41 35.26
CA ASP A 1109 -5.10 4.63 36.30
C ASP A 1109 -5.76 5.55 37.36
N ILE A 1110 -5.02 6.56 37.84
CA ILE A 1110 -5.47 7.53 38.86
C ILE A 1110 -6.52 8.51 38.28
N LEU A 1111 -6.42 8.86 37.00
CA LEU A 1111 -7.29 9.81 36.32
C LEU A 1111 -8.43 9.17 35.51
N SER A 1112 -8.61 7.84 35.57
CA SER A 1112 -9.57 7.05 34.77
C SER A 1112 -11.07 7.34 35.02
N SER A 1113 -11.39 8.37 35.79
CA SER A 1113 -12.74 8.95 35.93
C SER A 1113 -13.00 10.00 34.83
N PRO A 1114 -14.21 10.09 34.23
CA PRO A 1114 -14.39 10.77 32.95
C PRO A 1114 -13.96 12.24 32.88
N LEU A 1115 -13.25 12.58 31.79
CA LEU A 1115 -12.81 13.93 31.39
C LEU A 1115 -13.94 14.97 31.14
N PHE A 1116 -15.19 14.63 31.45
CA PHE A 1116 -16.36 15.51 31.22
C PHE A 1116 -17.12 15.93 32.49
N SER A 1117 -16.66 15.54 33.68
CA SER A 1117 -17.24 16.02 34.96
C SER A 1117 -16.39 17.11 35.66
N ARG A 1118 -15.47 17.75 34.93
CA ARG A 1118 -14.55 18.77 35.45
C ARG A 1118 -14.62 20.10 34.67
N SER A 1119 -15.83 20.60 34.46
CA SER A 1119 -16.06 21.98 33.99
C SER A 1119 -17.24 22.61 34.71
N SER A 1120 -17.02 23.08 35.94
CA SER A 1120 -17.81 24.20 36.46
C SER A 1120 -17.36 25.45 35.71
N THR A 1121 -18.06 25.79 34.64
CA THR A 1121 -17.98 27.14 34.07
C THR A 1121 -18.29 28.15 35.17
N PRO A 1122 -17.48 29.20 35.36
CA PRO A 1122 -17.98 30.40 36.01
C PRO A 1122 -19.11 30.94 35.13
N ASP A 1123 -20.34 30.96 35.65
CA ASP A 1123 -21.44 31.63 34.97
C ASP A 1123 -21.11 33.12 34.78
N SER A 1124 -21.68 33.70 33.72
CA SER A 1124 -21.45 35.08 33.32
C SER A 1124 -21.63 36.08 34.47
N LEU A 1125 -20.56 36.78 34.83
CA LEU A 1125 -20.66 38.10 35.48
C LEU A 1125 -20.66 39.18 34.38
N PRO A 1126 -21.56 40.18 34.46
CA PRO A 1126 -21.80 41.12 33.37
C PRO A 1126 -20.76 42.25 33.30
N ASP A 1127 -20.81 43.00 32.19
CA ASP A 1127 -19.90 44.11 31.89
C ASP A 1127 -19.85 45.19 32.98
N LEU A 1128 -18.64 45.70 33.23
CA LEU A 1128 -18.39 46.99 33.86
C LEU A 1128 -17.33 47.73 33.05
N GLU A 1129 -17.72 48.83 32.42
CA GLU A 1129 -16.81 49.74 31.72
C GLU A 1129 -15.87 50.45 32.70
N PRO A 1130 -14.58 50.62 32.37
CA PRO A 1130 -13.75 51.64 33.00
C PRO A 1130 -14.03 53.00 32.36
N SER A 1131 -14.68 53.88 33.13
CA SER A 1131 -14.78 55.32 32.82
C SER A 1131 -13.50 56.07 33.22
N ASP A 1132 -13.08 57.01 32.38
CA ASP A 1132 -11.90 57.92 32.50
C ASP A 1132 -10.50 57.28 32.44
#